data_AF-A0A8C1F538-F1
#
_entry.id   AF-A0A8C1F538-F1
#
_cell.length_a   1.000
_cell.length_b   1.000
_cell.length_c   1.000
_cell.angle_alpha   90.00
_cell.angle_beta   90.00
_cell.angle_gamma   90.00
#
_symmetry.space_group_name_H-M   'P 1'
#
loop_
_entity.id
_entity.type
_entity.pdbx_description
1 polymer ?
#
loop_
_entity_poly.entity_id
_entity_poly.type
_entity_poly.pdbx_seq_one_letter_code
_entity_poly.pdbx_strand_id
1 'polypeptide(L)'
;MSKIEKMSILGVRSFGVEDKDKQVITFFSPLTVLVGPNGAGKTTIIECLKYITSGDFPPGSKGSTFVHDPKDAHETDVRAQIRLQFRDVNGDPVAVQRSMQSTQKGKKTEFKTLEGVITRFKHGEKVGLSSKCAEMDREMISALGVSKAVISHVIFCHQEDSNWPLSEGKALKQKFDDIFSATRYIKVLETLRALRMKQASIIKTCQTELKYLKQNKDKAQEIKELLSTKETQLASSKESVQRIESQIDPLENRMYDIDSSLSKVMKLDNDIKALDSRKKQMEDDNRELEEKMEQVFQGTDDQLQDMYQNHQRTVKEKERRLTECQRDLERAGRECQRTNRIKSDLLVEQGRLQLEADRHTQNIKKRDTQVKSLASFLELEGYERTPLNERQLQSFHRQVKERLDQDTEALNQTMHEMQEKEAQKQQSIDDLRDKKTGLERTIELKRDIQAKKQQELKNIKSDLQRLEGSSSRLQELETELQKAERELDNAVQACTVDSLKAEVVELQKEKTELDQAQRKLDQEMELLNTHTAARTQMDMLKKTKMEKEEQVRKIKSRHNEELVSLMGHFPSKKELEDWIYSKSKEINSTRDRLNKMKSVTLFNDLFFLRTFLAVTSTVVIILGFKHVSSVIVMQCVSGLKSMKNEM
;
A
#
# COMPACT_ATOMS: atom_id res chain seq x y z
N MET A 1 11.08 -21.06 -30.68
CA MET A 1 9.78 -20.89 -31.36
C MET A 1 8.75 -21.69 -30.58
N SER A 2 7.63 -21.07 -30.24
CA SER A 2 6.51 -21.74 -29.59
C SER A 2 5.91 -22.81 -30.51
N LYS A 3 5.49 -23.94 -29.96
CA LYS A 3 4.87 -25.02 -30.73
C LYS A 3 3.76 -25.71 -29.94
N ILE A 4 2.62 -25.99 -30.58
CA ILE A 4 1.58 -26.83 -29.99
C ILE A 4 1.99 -28.30 -30.08
N GLU A 5 1.74 -29.08 -29.02
CA GLU A 5 2.17 -30.49 -28.96
C GLU A 5 0.96 -31.43 -28.86
N LYS A 6 0.02 -31.15 -27.94
CA LYS A 6 -1.08 -32.07 -27.66
C LYS A 6 -2.31 -31.31 -27.19
N MET A 7 -3.50 -31.68 -27.65
CA MET A 7 -4.76 -31.13 -27.15
C MET A 7 -5.72 -32.26 -26.78
N SER A 8 -6.47 -32.09 -25.69
CA SER A 8 -7.61 -32.94 -25.38
C SER A 8 -8.90 -32.13 -25.36
N ILE A 9 -9.96 -32.69 -25.94
CA ILE A 9 -11.29 -32.10 -26.02
C ILE A 9 -12.29 -33.07 -25.35
N LEU A 10 -13.17 -32.53 -24.52
CA LEU A 10 -14.27 -33.23 -23.87
C LEU A 10 -15.50 -32.29 -23.81
N GLY A 11 -16.69 -32.81 -24.12
CA GLY A 11 -17.98 -32.12 -23.95
C GLY A 11 -18.18 -30.89 -24.86
N VAL A 12 -17.47 -30.78 -25.98
CA VAL A 12 -17.59 -29.67 -26.95
C VAL A 12 -18.30 -30.15 -28.21
N ARG A 13 -19.44 -29.56 -28.58
CA ARG A 13 -20.24 -29.97 -29.75
C ARG A 13 -20.35 -31.50 -29.88
N SER A 14 -19.86 -32.11 -30.96
CA SER A 14 -19.96 -33.55 -31.22
C SER A 14 -19.02 -34.41 -30.36
N PHE A 15 -18.12 -33.82 -29.57
CA PHE A 15 -17.27 -34.56 -28.64
C PHE A 15 -18.09 -34.91 -27.39
N GLY A 16 -18.11 -36.20 -27.04
CA GLY A 16 -18.91 -36.74 -25.93
C GLY A 16 -18.53 -36.15 -24.57
N VAL A 17 -19.42 -36.34 -23.59
CA VAL A 17 -19.36 -35.71 -22.27
C VAL A 17 -18.71 -36.59 -21.21
N GLU A 18 -18.65 -37.90 -21.43
CA GLU A 18 -18.05 -38.85 -20.50
C GLU A 18 -16.53 -38.94 -20.65
N ASP A 19 -15.81 -39.26 -19.57
CA ASP A 19 -14.34 -39.37 -19.61
C ASP A 19 -13.82 -40.39 -20.64
N LYS A 20 -14.61 -41.44 -20.91
CA LYS A 20 -14.31 -42.44 -21.97
C LYS A 20 -14.33 -41.83 -23.38
N ASP A 21 -15.06 -40.73 -23.58
CA ASP A 21 -15.21 -40.05 -24.87
C ASP A 21 -14.15 -38.97 -25.10
N LYS A 22 -13.28 -38.74 -24.11
CA LYS A 22 -12.21 -37.74 -24.19
C LYS A 22 -11.29 -38.01 -25.37
N GLN A 23 -11.33 -37.11 -26.35
CA GLN A 23 -10.48 -37.21 -27.53
C GLN A 23 -9.16 -36.47 -27.33
N VAL A 24 -8.08 -37.09 -27.78
CA VAL A 24 -6.71 -36.58 -27.62
C VAL A 24 -6.04 -36.50 -28.98
N ILE A 25 -5.58 -35.31 -29.35
CA ILE A 25 -4.96 -35.00 -30.63
C ILE A 25 -3.51 -34.62 -30.38
N THR A 26 -2.59 -35.24 -31.12
CA THR A 26 -1.16 -34.90 -31.09
C THR A 26 -0.83 -34.12 -32.36
N PHE A 27 -0.16 -32.98 -32.21
CA PHE A 27 0.26 -32.13 -33.32
C PHE A 27 1.70 -32.41 -33.70
N PHE A 28 1.92 -32.62 -34.98
CA PHE A 28 3.22 -32.93 -35.56
C PHE A 28 3.79 -31.73 -36.31
N SER A 29 5.11 -31.60 -36.29
CA SER A 29 5.85 -30.61 -37.08
C SER A 29 6.50 -31.31 -38.28
N PRO A 30 6.49 -30.71 -39.49
CA PRO A 30 5.93 -29.39 -39.81
C PRO A 30 4.43 -29.42 -40.16
N LEU A 31 3.83 -30.59 -40.39
CA LEU A 31 2.47 -30.72 -40.91
C LEU A 31 1.64 -31.73 -40.09
N THR A 32 0.41 -31.35 -39.75
CA THR A 32 -0.61 -32.23 -39.17
C THR A 32 -1.81 -32.26 -40.11
N VAL A 33 -2.22 -33.45 -40.54
CA VAL A 33 -3.35 -33.63 -41.47
C VAL A 33 -4.56 -34.16 -40.69
N LEU A 34 -5.67 -33.42 -40.72
CA LEU A 34 -6.94 -33.82 -40.09
C LEU A 34 -7.95 -34.21 -41.19
N VAL A 35 -8.24 -35.50 -41.30
CA VAL A 35 -9.18 -36.07 -42.30
C VAL A 35 -10.35 -36.76 -41.62
N GLY A 36 -11.49 -36.78 -42.29
CA GLY A 36 -12.72 -37.40 -41.80
C GLY A 36 -13.95 -36.92 -42.56
N PRO A 37 -15.11 -37.59 -42.42
CA PRO A 37 -16.34 -37.19 -43.11
C PRO A 37 -16.85 -35.82 -42.63
N ASN A 38 -17.80 -35.24 -43.38
CA ASN A 38 -18.48 -34.02 -42.94
C ASN A 38 -19.22 -34.27 -41.63
N GLY A 39 -19.17 -33.32 -40.71
CA GLY A 39 -19.74 -33.49 -39.36
C GLY A 39 -18.84 -34.23 -38.37
N ALA A 40 -17.68 -34.77 -38.77
CA ALA A 40 -16.76 -35.49 -37.87
C ALA A 40 -16.04 -34.60 -36.82
N GLY A 41 -16.41 -33.32 -36.67
CA GLY A 41 -15.79 -32.41 -35.69
C GLY A 41 -14.47 -31.76 -36.12
N LYS A 42 -14.03 -31.88 -37.38
CA LYS A 42 -12.78 -31.27 -37.88
C LYS A 42 -12.69 -29.77 -37.61
N THR A 43 -13.73 -29.02 -37.98
CA THR A 43 -13.81 -27.57 -37.73
C THR A 43 -13.82 -27.27 -36.23
N THR A 44 -14.48 -28.11 -35.43
CA THR A 44 -14.52 -27.99 -33.97
C THR A 44 -13.16 -28.14 -33.31
N ILE A 45 -12.25 -28.94 -33.87
CA ILE A 45 -10.86 -29.01 -33.39
C ILE A 45 -10.18 -27.63 -33.52
N ILE A 46 -10.37 -26.94 -34.65
CA ILE A 46 -9.79 -25.60 -34.88
C ILE A 46 -10.47 -24.54 -34.00
N GLU A 47 -11.78 -24.64 -33.81
CA GLU A 47 -12.52 -23.80 -32.88
C GLU A 47 -12.03 -23.97 -31.43
N CYS A 48 -11.74 -25.19 -30.99
CA CYS A 48 -11.14 -25.47 -29.68
C CYS A 48 -9.76 -24.84 -29.54
N LEU A 49 -8.91 -24.91 -30.59
CA LEU A 49 -7.61 -24.26 -30.62
C LEU A 49 -7.75 -22.73 -30.54
N LYS A 50 -8.69 -22.15 -31.28
CA LYS A 50 -9.01 -20.72 -31.21
C LYS A 50 -9.44 -20.33 -29.79
N TYR A 51 -10.40 -21.05 -29.23
CA TYR A 51 -10.94 -20.74 -27.90
C TYR A 51 -9.90 -20.87 -26.79
N ILE A 52 -9.09 -21.93 -26.77
CA ILE A 52 -8.09 -22.12 -25.71
C ILE A 52 -6.98 -21.06 -25.77
N THR A 53 -6.63 -20.58 -26.97
CA THR A 53 -5.54 -19.62 -27.18
C THR A 53 -5.98 -18.16 -27.12
N SER A 54 -7.17 -17.79 -27.58
CA SER A 54 -7.65 -16.40 -27.63
C SER A 54 -8.82 -16.09 -26.71
N GLY A 55 -9.52 -17.11 -26.20
CA GLY A 55 -10.76 -16.99 -25.43
C GLY A 55 -12.00 -16.67 -26.25
N ASP A 56 -11.87 -16.53 -27.58
CA ASP A 56 -12.99 -16.19 -28.45
C ASP A 56 -13.77 -17.44 -28.85
N PHE A 57 -15.10 -17.34 -28.81
CA PHE A 57 -15.98 -18.38 -29.32
C PHE A 57 -16.09 -18.32 -30.85
N PRO A 58 -16.48 -19.43 -31.50
CA PRO A 58 -16.84 -19.44 -32.91
C PRO A 58 -17.94 -18.41 -33.24
N PRO A 59 -17.92 -17.81 -34.44
CA PRO A 59 -18.98 -16.88 -34.86
C PRO A 59 -20.36 -17.54 -34.77
N GLY A 60 -21.37 -16.75 -34.37
CA GLY A 60 -22.74 -17.26 -34.17
C GLY A 60 -22.97 -18.05 -32.87
N SER A 61 -21.92 -18.43 -32.13
CA SER A 61 -22.05 -19.13 -30.85
C SER A 61 -21.87 -18.18 -29.66
N LYS A 62 -22.95 -17.89 -28.92
CA LYS A 62 -22.91 -17.15 -27.64
C LYS A 62 -22.50 -18.08 -26.48
N GLY A 63 -21.53 -18.95 -26.70
CA GLY A 63 -21.04 -19.95 -25.73
C GLY A 63 -21.95 -21.19 -25.55
N SER A 64 -23.27 -21.03 -25.50
CA SER A 64 -24.21 -22.13 -25.21
C SER A 64 -24.21 -23.24 -26.26
N THR A 65 -24.02 -22.91 -27.55
CA THR A 65 -23.97 -23.88 -28.66
C THR A 65 -22.58 -24.47 -28.89
N PHE A 66 -21.59 -24.07 -28.08
CA PHE A 66 -20.23 -24.61 -28.16
C PHE A 66 -20.05 -25.82 -27.23
N VAL A 67 -20.73 -25.83 -26.09
CA VAL A 67 -20.84 -26.99 -25.20
C VAL A 67 -21.81 -28.00 -25.81
N HIS A 68 -21.54 -29.29 -25.62
CA HIS A 68 -22.48 -30.35 -26.00
C HIS A 68 -23.85 -30.10 -25.35
N ASP A 69 -24.94 -30.25 -26.11
CA ASP A 69 -26.27 -29.89 -25.63
C ASP A 69 -26.67 -30.83 -24.48
N PRO A 70 -27.05 -30.31 -23.29
CA PRO A 70 -27.53 -31.14 -22.18
C PRO A 70 -28.72 -32.03 -22.55
N LYS A 71 -29.56 -31.61 -23.51
CA LYS A 71 -30.69 -32.42 -23.98
C LYS A 71 -30.25 -33.66 -24.75
N ASP A 72 -29.21 -33.51 -25.57
CA ASP A 72 -28.65 -34.59 -26.38
C ASP A 72 -27.85 -35.57 -25.49
N ALA A 73 -27.21 -35.07 -24.44
CA ALA A 73 -26.55 -35.88 -23.42
C ALA A 73 -27.53 -36.54 -22.42
N HIS A 74 -28.81 -36.16 -22.42
CA HIS A 74 -29.80 -36.54 -21.40
C HIS A 74 -29.38 -36.19 -19.96
N GLU A 75 -28.62 -35.11 -19.79
CA GLU A 75 -28.13 -34.61 -18.50
C GLU A 75 -28.69 -33.22 -18.20
N THR A 76 -28.75 -32.85 -16.91
CA THR A 76 -29.17 -31.50 -16.51
C THR A 76 -28.02 -30.48 -16.60
N ASP A 77 -26.78 -30.95 -16.54
CA ASP A 77 -25.59 -30.12 -16.47
C ASP A 77 -24.43 -30.79 -17.22
N VAL A 78 -24.02 -30.19 -18.34
CA VAL A 78 -22.91 -30.69 -19.16
C VAL A 78 -21.69 -29.81 -18.98
N ARG A 79 -20.54 -30.44 -18.72
CA ARG A 79 -19.25 -29.76 -18.63
C ARG A 79 -18.42 -30.03 -19.88
N ALA A 80 -17.84 -28.98 -20.43
CA ALA A 80 -16.83 -29.09 -21.47
C ALA A 80 -15.46 -28.69 -20.95
N GLN A 81 -14.43 -29.36 -21.43
CA GLN A 81 -13.05 -29.12 -21.06
C GLN A 81 -12.15 -29.22 -22.29
N ILE A 82 -11.34 -28.20 -22.48
CA ILE A 82 -10.30 -28.18 -23.50
C ILE A 82 -8.97 -28.03 -22.75
N ARG A 83 -8.01 -28.91 -23.03
CA ARG A 83 -6.65 -28.82 -22.47
C ARG A 83 -5.65 -28.81 -23.62
N LEU A 84 -4.75 -27.84 -23.64
CA LEU A 84 -3.70 -27.68 -24.65
C LEU A 84 -2.34 -27.71 -23.96
N GLN A 85 -1.46 -28.57 -24.45
CA GLN A 85 -0.05 -28.63 -24.12
C GLN A 85 0.76 -28.07 -25.29
N PHE A 86 1.64 -27.13 -24.99
CA PHE A 86 2.49 -26.46 -25.95
C PHE A 86 3.82 -26.06 -25.31
N ARG A 87 4.81 -25.69 -26.12
CA ARG A 87 6.03 -25.02 -25.65
C ARG A 87 5.91 -23.53 -25.85
N ASP A 88 6.31 -22.78 -24.84
CA ASP A 88 6.32 -21.33 -24.90
C ASP A 88 7.45 -20.78 -25.81
N VAL A 89 7.57 -19.47 -25.89
CA VAL A 89 8.64 -18.78 -26.63
C VAL A 89 10.04 -19.17 -26.18
N ASN A 90 10.22 -19.55 -24.91
CA ASN A 90 11.50 -19.97 -24.31
C ASN A 90 11.79 -21.47 -24.51
N GLY A 91 10.78 -22.25 -24.95
CA GLY A 91 10.89 -23.69 -25.15
C GLY A 91 10.43 -24.53 -23.97
N ASP A 92 9.90 -23.91 -22.91
CA ASP A 92 9.42 -24.57 -21.71
C ASP A 92 8.02 -25.17 -21.93
N PRO A 93 7.75 -26.37 -21.38
CA PRO A 93 6.44 -27.00 -21.49
C PRO A 93 5.40 -26.28 -20.64
N VAL A 94 4.30 -25.88 -21.28
CA VAL A 94 3.14 -25.24 -20.67
C VAL A 94 1.88 -26.04 -20.99
N ALA A 95 1.05 -26.26 -19.98
CA ALA A 95 -0.26 -26.89 -20.15
C ALA A 95 -1.36 -25.95 -19.67
N VAL A 96 -2.35 -25.70 -20.52
CA VAL A 96 -3.48 -24.83 -20.24
C VAL A 96 -4.77 -25.60 -20.34
N GLN A 97 -5.70 -25.32 -19.45
CA GLN A 97 -7.01 -25.91 -19.41
C GLN A 97 -8.06 -24.81 -19.30
N ARG A 98 -9.06 -24.86 -20.18
CA ARG A 98 -10.29 -24.08 -20.06
C ARG A 98 -11.47 -25.03 -19.86
N SER A 99 -12.31 -24.69 -18.89
CA SER A 99 -13.52 -25.44 -18.58
C SER A 99 -14.74 -24.53 -18.72
N MET A 100 -15.84 -25.10 -19.18
CA MET A 100 -17.11 -24.43 -19.37
C MET A 100 -18.24 -25.38 -19.02
N GLN A 101 -19.41 -24.81 -18.76
CA GLN A 101 -20.55 -25.53 -18.22
C GLN A 101 -21.83 -25.00 -18.88
N SER A 102 -22.71 -25.92 -19.25
CA SER A 102 -24.01 -25.64 -19.85
C SER A 102 -25.08 -26.36 -19.03
N THR A 103 -25.98 -25.61 -18.41
CA THR A 103 -27.00 -26.14 -17.51
C THR A 103 -28.39 -25.92 -18.10
N GLN A 104 -29.21 -26.98 -18.15
CA GLN A 104 -30.58 -26.90 -18.65
C GLN A 104 -31.53 -26.44 -17.54
N LYS A 105 -32.09 -25.23 -17.68
CA LYS A 105 -33.10 -24.66 -16.76
C LYS A 105 -34.44 -24.51 -17.48
N GLY A 106 -35.30 -25.52 -17.35
CA GLY A 106 -36.62 -25.56 -17.99
C GLY A 106 -36.49 -25.53 -19.52
N LYS A 107 -37.00 -24.48 -20.18
CA LYS A 107 -36.88 -24.30 -21.64
C LYS A 107 -35.59 -23.58 -22.09
N LYS A 108 -34.81 -23.01 -21.17
CA LYS A 108 -33.60 -22.22 -21.49
C LYS A 108 -32.33 -22.94 -21.04
N THR A 109 -31.27 -22.83 -21.84
CA THR A 109 -29.93 -23.36 -21.53
C THR A 109 -29.06 -22.20 -21.04
N GLU A 110 -28.48 -22.33 -19.85
CA GLU A 110 -27.60 -21.32 -19.25
C GLU A 110 -26.13 -21.72 -19.42
N PHE A 111 -25.33 -20.83 -19.98
CA PHE A 111 -23.91 -21.06 -20.23
C PHE A 111 -23.04 -20.32 -19.21
N LYS A 112 -21.99 -21.00 -18.71
CA LYS A 112 -21.03 -20.45 -17.78
C LYS A 112 -19.61 -20.87 -18.14
N THR A 113 -18.68 -19.92 -18.17
CA THR A 113 -17.24 -20.21 -18.23
C THR A 113 -16.69 -20.40 -16.82
N LEU A 114 -15.93 -21.47 -16.60
CA LEU A 114 -15.27 -21.79 -15.33
C LEU A 114 -13.85 -21.23 -15.30
N GLU A 115 -13.20 -21.25 -14.14
CA GLU A 115 -11.81 -20.80 -14.02
C GLU A 115 -10.87 -21.66 -14.88
N GLY A 116 -9.94 -20.99 -15.56
CA GLY A 116 -8.91 -21.65 -16.34
C GLY A 116 -7.71 -21.98 -15.47
N VAL A 117 -7.02 -23.07 -15.80
CA VAL A 117 -5.81 -23.50 -15.10
C VAL A 117 -4.64 -23.48 -16.07
N ILE A 118 -3.58 -22.76 -15.72
CA ILE A 118 -2.30 -22.81 -16.43
C ILE A 118 -1.25 -23.48 -15.55
N THR A 119 -0.59 -24.50 -16.09
CA THR A 119 0.47 -25.24 -15.41
C THR A 119 1.78 -24.96 -16.14
N ARG A 120 2.79 -24.49 -15.40
CA ARG A 120 4.14 -24.25 -15.90
C ARG A 120 5.14 -25.06 -15.09
N PHE A 121 6.27 -25.42 -15.69
CA PHE A 121 7.39 -25.98 -14.96
C PHE A 121 8.28 -24.83 -14.46
N LYS A 122 8.46 -24.71 -13.15
CA LYS A 122 9.40 -23.76 -12.53
C LYS A 122 10.32 -24.55 -11.60
N HIS A 123 11.63 -24.43 -11.80
CA HIS A 123 12.65 -25.11 -10.97
C HIS A 123 12.47 -26.64 -10.84
N GLY A 124 11.97 -27.30 -11.89
CA GLY A 124 11.73 -28.75 -11.88
C GLY A 124 10.38 -29.19 -11.29
N GLU A 125 9.61 -28.28 -10.69
CA GLU A 125 8.28 -28.57 -10.16
C GLU A 125 7.16 -28.02 -11.05
N LYS A 126 6.03 -28.74 -11.11
CA LYS A 126 4.81 -28.32 -11.80
C LYS A 126 4.03 -27.35 -10.92
N VAL A 127 4.01 -26.08 -11.30
CA VAL A 127 3.23 -25.04 -10.61
C VAL A 127 1.96 -24.78 -11.42
N GLY A 128 0.81 -25.12 -10.82
CA GLY A 128 -0.52 -24.81 -11.37
C GLY A 128 -1.06 -23.50 -10.79
N LEU A 129 -1.43 -22.56 -11.66
CA LEU A 129 -2.07 -21.31 -11.30
C LEU A 129 -3.51 -21.32 -11.83
N SER A 130 -4.49 -21.21 -10.94
CA SER A 130 -5.87 -20.88 -11.35
C SER A 130 -5.91 -19.39 -11.66
N SER A 131 -6.48 -19.01 -12.80
CA SER A 131 -6.56 -17.62 -13.22
C SER A 131 -7.91 -17.29 -13.84
N LYS A 132 -8.34 -16.04 -13.67
CA LYS A 132 -9.53 -15.55 -14.37
C LYS A 132 -9.28 -15.56 -15.87
N CYS A 133 -10.34 -15.74 -16.66
CA CYS A 133 -10.25 -15.89 -18.12
C CYS A 133 -9.45 -14.76 -18.82
N ALA A 134 -9.65 -13.50 -18.41
CA ALA A 134 -8.97 -12.34 -18.99
C ALA A 134 -7.46 -12.24 -18.63
N GLU A 135 -7.04 -12.86 -17.53
CA GLU A 135 -5.62 -12.99 -17.16
C GLU A 135 -4.99 -14.13 -17.92
N MET A 136 -5.71 -15.26 -18.07
CA MET A 136 -5.28 -16.39 -18.89
C MET A 136 -5.08 -16.01 -20.36
N ASP A 137 -5.97 -15.21 -20.96
CA ASP A 137 -5.80 -14.72 -22.34
C ASP A 137 -4.47 -13.94 -22.50
N ARG A 138 -4.13 -13.08 -21.53
CA ARG A 138 -2.87 -12.32 -21.53
C ARG A 138 -1.66 -13.22 -21.36
N GLU A 139 -1.75 -14.22 -20.48
CA GLU A 139 -0.68 -15.20 -20.30
C GLU A 139 -0.47 -16.06 -21.55
N MET A 140 -1.55 -16.45 -22.24
CA MET A 140 -1.49 -17.21 -23.49
C MET A 140 -0.79 -16.44 -24.61
N ILE A 141 -1.15 -15.17 -24.80
CA ILE A 141 -0.53 -14.27 -25.79
C ILE A 141 0.97 -14.13 -25.51
N SER A 142 1.34 -13.98 -24.23
CA SER A 142 2.74 -13.87 -23.81
C SER A 142 3.52 -15.18 -24.03
N ALA A 143 2.92 -16.33 -23.67
CA ALA A 143 3.56 -17.63 -23.80
C ALA A 143 3.72 -18.09 -25.27
N LEU A 144 2.74 -17.79 -26.13
CA LEU A 144 2.83 -18.09 -27.57
C LEU A 144 3.63 -17.03 -28.35
N GLY A 145 3.80 -15.82 -27.81
CA GLY A 145 4.53 -14.73 -28.46
C GLY A 145 3.82 -14.15 -29.68
N VAL A 146 2.50 -14.35 -29.79
CA VAL A 146 1.68 -13.89 -30.93
C VAL A 146 0.47 -13.13 -30.41
N SER A 147 0.13 -12.00 -31.04
CA SER A 147 -0.99 -11.16 -30.61
C SER A 147 -2.34 -11.88 -30.75
N LYS A 148 -3.31 -11.51 -29.91
CA LYS A 148 -4.69 -12.06 -29.96
C LYS A 148 -5.30 -11.97 -31.37
N ALA A 149 -5.13 -10.82 -32.02
CA ALA A 149 -5.66 -10.57 -33.36
C ALA A 149 -5.04 -11.52 -34.40
N VAL A 150 -3.74 -11.79 -34.34
CA VAL A 150 -3.08 -12.74 -35.24
C VAL A 150 -3.53 -14.17 -34.96
N ILE A 151 -3.65 -14.57 -33.70
CA ILE A 151 -4.19 -15.89 -33.32
C ILE A 151 -5.62 -16.08 -33.86
N SER A 152 -6.48 -15.06 -33.70
CA SER A 152 -7.92 -15.16 -34.01
C SER A 152 -8.28 -14.95 -35.48
N HIS A 153 -7.54 -14.09 -36.21
CA HIS A 153 -7.84 -13.72 -37.60
C HIS A 153 -6.91 -14.36 -38.63
N VAL A 154 -5.72 -14.82 -38.23
CA VAL A 154 -4.70 -15.37 -39.15
C VAL A 154 -4.43 -16.85 -38.88
N ILE A 155 -4.05 -17.23 -37.66
CA ILE A 155 -3.62 -18.61 -37.33
C ILE A 155 -4.81 -19.57 -37.21
N PHE A 156 -5.75 -19.27 -36.31
CA PHE A 156 -6.96 -20.07 -36.10
C PHE A 156 -8.19 -19.30 -36.59
N CYS A 157 -8.09 -18.81 -37.84
CA CYS A 157 -9.21 -18.15 -38.49
C CYS A 157 -10.38 -19.14 -38.66
N HIS A 158 -11.59 -18.69 -38.38
CA HIS A 158 -12.76 -19.54 -38.51
C HIS A 158 -13.09 -19.78 -39.99
N GLN A 159 -13.61 -20.96 -40.33
CA GLN A 159 -13.91 -21.32 -41.71
C GLN A 159 -14.86 -20.31 -42.39
N GLU A 160 -15.91 -19.89 -41.69
CA GLU A 160 -16.87 -18.87 -42.17
C GLU A 160 -16.25 -17.47 -42.31
N ASP A 161 -15.19 -17.18 -41.55
CA ASP A 161 -14.49 -15.89 -41.57
C ASP A 161 -13.26 -15.87 -42.48
N SER A 162 -12.92 -17.00 -43.13
CA SER A 162 -11.66 -17.16 -43.88
C SER A 162 -11.50 -16.16 -45.04
N ASN A 163 -12.61 -15.73 -45.63
CA ASN A 163 -12.63 -14.75 -46.72
C ASN A 163 -12.59 -13.29 -46.25
N TRP A 164 -12.29 -13.02 -44.97
CA TRP A 164 -12.23 -11.65 -44.44
C TRP A 164 -11.29 -10.69 -45.19
N PRO A 165 -10.18 -11.12 -45.83
CA PRO A 165 -9.38 -10.21 -46.65
C PRO A 165 -10.12 -9.61 -47.84
N LEU A 166 -11.22 -10.24 -48.27
CA LEU A 166 -12.11 -9.81 -49.36
C LEU A 166 -13.35 -9.06 -48.83
N SER A 167 -13.43 -8.82 -47.52
CA SER A 167 -14.56 -8.09 -46.94
C SER A 167 -14.55 -6.60 -47.28
N GLU A 168 -15.68 -5.94 -47.06
CA GLU A 168 -15.84 -4.50 -47.26
C GLU A 168 -14.79 -3.66 -46.51
N GLY A 169 -14.47 -2.49 -47.05
CA GLY A 169 -13.32 -1.68 -46.59
C GLY A 169 -13.30 -1.36 -45.09
N LYS A 170 -14.46 -1.24 -44.44
CA LYS A 170 -14.56 -0.99 -42.99
C LYS A 170 -14.16 -2.21 -42.17
N ALA A 171 -14.72 -3.39 -42.48
CA ALA A 171 -14.43 -4.63 -41.78
C ALA A 171 -12.96 -5.07 -42.00
N LEU A 172 -12.48 -4.90 -43.23
CA LEU A 172 -11.10 -5.16 -43.60
C LEU A 172 -10.13 -4.28 -42.83
N LYS A 173 -10.39 -2.96 -42.80
CA LYS A 173 -9.56 -2.00 -42.07
C LYS A 173 -9.54 -2.30 -40.58
N GLN A 174 -10.68 -2.66 -39.98
CA GLN A 174 -10.74 -3.01 -38.56
C GLN A 174 -9.83 -4.21 -38.23
N LYS A 175 -9.88 -5.29 -39.04
CA LYS A 175 -9.00 -6.45 -38.83
C LYS A 175 -7.53 -6.11 -39.03
N PHE A 176 -7.19 -5.23 -39.98
CA PHE A 176 -5.82 -4.72 -40.14
C PHE A 176 -5.35 -3.88 -38.94
N ASP A 177 -6.20 -2.97 -38.47
CA ASP A 177 -5.92 -2.11 -37.32
C ASP A 177 -5.73 -2.95 -36.04
N ASP A 178 -6.48 -4.04 -35.89
CA ASP A 178 -6.36 -5.00 -34.79
C ASP A 178 -5.09 -5.85 -34.90
N ILE A 179 -4.74 -6.34 -36.10
CA ILE A 179 -3.52 -7.11 -36.36
C ILE A 179 -2.27 -6.27 -36.10
N PHE A 180 -2.23 -5.04 -36.62
CA PHE A 180 -1.08 -4.14 -36.48
C PHE A 180 -1.11 -3.32 -35.18
N SER A 181 -2.20 -3.40 -34.40
CA SER A 181 -2.38 -2.66 -33.15
C SER A 181 -2.15 -1.13 -33.30
N ALA A 182 -2.41 -0.59 -34.50
CA ALA A 182 -2.15 0.81 -34.84
C ALA A 182 -3.02 1.79 -34.03
N THR A 183 -4.17 1.32 -33.54
CA THR A 183 -5.11 2.08 -32.72
C THR A 183 -4.49 2.61 -31.42
N ARG A 184 -3.49 1.92 -30.85
CA ARG A 184 -2.81 2.39 -29.62
C ARG A 184 -1.98 3.65 -29.90
N TYR A 185 -1.24 3.67 -31.02
CA TYR A 185 -0.46 4.84 -31.43
C TYR A 185 -1.36 6.01 -31.81
N ILE A 186 -2.47 5.75 -32.50
CA ILE A 186 -3.46 6.78 -32.86
C ILE A 186 -4.03 7.44 -31.60
N LYS A 187 -4.42 6.65 -30.57
CA LYS A 187 -4.90 7.19 -29.30
C LYS A 187 -3.86 8.07 -28.60
N VAL A 188 -2.59 7.64 -28.57
CA VAL A 188 -1.50 8.45 -28.00
C VAL A 188 -1.36 9.78 -28.76
N LEU A 189 -1.40 9.76 -30.09
CA LEU A 189 -1.34 10.97 -30.90
C LEU A 189 -2.53 11.92 -30.64
N GLU A 190 -3.74 11.38 -30.46
CA GLU A 190 -4.92 12.18 -30.09
C GLU A 190 -4.74 12.84 -28.73
N THR A 191 -4.24 12.10 -27.72
CA THR A 191 -3.97 12.68 -26.39
C THR A 191 -2.89 13.76 -26.45
N LEU A 192 -1.83 13.59 -27.24
CA LEU A 192 -0.80 14.60 -27.44
C LEU A 192 -1.35 15.86 -28.14
N ARG A 193 -2.22 15.69 -29.13
CA ARG A 193 -2.90 16.82 -29.80
C ARG A 193 -3.78 17.59 -28.81
N ALA A 194 -4.55 16.89 -27.98
CA ALA A 194 -5.38 17.52 -26.97
C ALA A 194 -4.56 18.32 -25.94
N LEU A 195 -3.46 17.74 -25.45
CA LEU A 195 -2.53 18.43 -24.54
C LEU A 195 -1.91 19.68 -25.17
N ARG A 196 -1.47 19.59 -26.43
CA ARG A 196 -0.93 20.74 -27.17
C ARG A 196 -1.95 21.88 -27.28
N MET A 197 -3.21 21.56 -27.59
CA MET A 197 -4.28 22.58 -27.69
C MET A 197 -4.56 23.23 -26.33
N LYS A 198 -4.60 22.43 -25.25
CA LYS A 198 -4.78 22.95 -23.89
C LYS A 198 -3.63 23.90 -23.50
N GLN A 199 -2.38 23.52 -23.77
CA GLN A 199 -1.22 24.36 -23.46
C GLN A 199 -1.21 25.66 -24.29
N ALA A 200 -1.57 25.59 -25.57
CA ALA A 200 -1.68 26.77 -26.43
C ALA A 200 -2.73 27.77 -25.92
N SER A 201 -3.84 27.28 -25.37
CA SER A 201 -4.85 28.12 -24.72
C SER A 201 -4.28 28.84 -23.48
N ILE A 202 -3.58 28.11 -22.61
CA ILE A 202 -2.95 28.69 -21.41
C ILE A 202 -1.93 29.77 -21.80
N ILE A 203 -1.10 29.52 -22.81
CA ILE A 203 -0.12 30.50 -23.29
C ILE A 203 -0.82 31.79 -23.76
N LYS A 204 -1.94 31.70 -24.48
CA LYS A 204 -2.70 32.88 -24.90
C LYS A 204 -3.26 33.67 -23.71
N THR A 205 -3.79 32.99 -22.70
CA THR A 205 -4.29 33.63 -21.48
C THR A 205 -3.16 34.35 -20.75
N CYS A 206 -2.03 33.68 -20.53
CA CYS A 206 -0.86 34.28 -19.87
C CYS A 206 -0.29 35.47 -20.67
N GLN A 207 -0.24 35.39 -22.01
CA GLN A 207 0.18 36.53 -22.85
C GLN A 207 -0.74 37.73 -22.70
N THR A 208 -2.04 37.49 -22.61
CA THR A 208 -3.05 38.54 -22.41
C THR A 208 -2.90 39.18 -21.03
N GLU A 209 -2.75 38.36 -19.99
CA GLU A 209 -2.52 38.81 -18.61
C GLU A 209 -1.21 39.60 -18.48
N LEU A 210 -0.12 39.14 -19.10
CA LEU A 210 1.16 39.85 -19.12
C LEU A 210 1.03 41.24 -19.77
N LYS A 211 0.20 41.38 -20.81
CA LYS A 211 -0.08 42.69 -21.42
C LYS A 211 -0.77 43.63 -20.43
N TYR A 212 -1.77 43.15 -19.69
CA TYR A 212 -2.44 43.95 -18.65
C TYR A 212 -1.52 44.31 -17.49
N LEU A 213 -0.72 43.35 -17.00
CA LEU A 213 0.25 43.60 -15.93
C LEU A 213 1.30 44.63 -16.35
N LYS A 214 1.76 44.57 -17.60
CA LYS A 214 2.68 45.59 -18.15
C LYS A 214 2.03 46.98 -18.16
N GLN A 215 0.80 47.10 -18.64
CA GLN A 215 0.05 48.38 -18.61
C GLN A 215 -0.14 48.92 -17.19
N ASN A 216 -0.43 48.05 -16.22
CA ASN A 216 -0.57 48.45 -14.82
C ASN A 216 0.76 48.91 -14.22
N LYS A 217 1.87 48.23 -14.54
CA LYS A 217 3.22 48.66 -14.15
C LYS A 217 3.55 50.03 -14.72
N ASP A 218 3.30 50.25 -16.01
CA ASP A 218 3.62 51.51 -16.69
C ASP A 218 2.80 52.67 -16.08
N LYS A 219 1.50 52.46 -15.79
CA LYS A 219 0.67 53.45 -15.07
C LYS A 219 1.17 53.72 -13.65
N ALA A 220 1.57 52.69 -12.90
CA ALA A 220 2.11 52.86 -11.56
C ALA A 220 3.42 53.66 -11.58
N GLN A 221 4.25 53.47 -12.62
CA GLN A 221 5.47 54.24 -12.84
C GLN A 221 5.15 55.71 -13.12
N GLU A 222 4.20 56.02 -14.02
CA GLU A 222 3.75 57.39 -14.31
C GLU A 222 3.25 58.11 -13.05
N ILE A 223 2.40 57.44 -12.25
CA ILE A 223 1.87 58.02 -11.00
C ILE A 223 3.00 58.31 -10.02
N LYS A 224 4.01 57.42 -9.93
CA LYS A 224 5.16 57.61 -9.04
C LYS A 224 6.03 58.79 -9.48
N GLU A 225 6.24 58.96 -10.77
CA GLU A 225 6.98 60.12 -11.32
C GLU A 225 6.22 61.43 -11.12
N LEU A 226 4.89 61.41 -11.29
CA LEU A 226 4.04 62.56 -11.00
C LEU A 226 4.07 62.95 -9.52
N LEU A 227 4.00 61.96 -8.63
CA LEU A 227 4.09 62.17 -7.18
C LEU A 227 5.41 62.85 -6.82
N SER A 228 6.54 62.32 -7.29
CA SER A 228 7.87 62.88 -7.05
C SER A 228 7.99 64.33 -7.56
N THR A 229 7.42 64.61 -8.74
CA THR A 229 7.39 65.97 -9.30
C THR A 229 6.57 66.91 -8.41
N LYS A 230 5.41 66.45 -7.93
CA LYS A 230 4.52 67.23 -7.04
C LYS A 230 5.12 67.47 -5.67
N GLU A 231 5.81 66.48 -5.10
CA GLU A 231 6.56 66.64 -3.85
C GLU A 231 7.66 67.68 -3.98
N THR A 232 8.39 67.67 -5.09
CA THR A 232 9.43 68.67 -5.38
C THR A 232 8.83 70.08 -5.51
N GLN A 233 7.70 70.21 -6.23
CA GLN A 233 6.97 71.48 -6.32
C GLN A 233 6.48 71.96 -4.94
N LEU A 234 5.92 71.06 -4.12
CA LEU A 234 5.47 71.38 -2.77
C LEU A 234 6.62 71.87 -1.88
N ALA A 235 7.77 71.21 -1.93
CA ALA A 235 8.97 71.63 -1.20
C ALA A 235 9.40 73.06 -1.60
N SER A 236 9.48 73.35 -2.91
CA SER A 236 9.84 74.68 -3.40
C SER A 236 8.82 75.76 -3.00
N SER A 237 7.54 75.41 -2.96
CA SER A 237 6.47 76.32 -2.56
C SER A 237 6.55 76.62 -1.06
N LYS A 238 6.80 75.60 -0.22
CA LYS A 238 7.03 75.78 1.22
C LYS A 238 8.23 76.68 1.51
N GLU A 239 9.33 76.49 0.79
CA GLU A 239 10.52 77.34 0.92
C GLU A 239 10.25 78.80 0.47
N SER A 240 9.38 78.98 -0.53
CA SER A 240 8.94 80.31 -0.97
C SER A 240 8.07 80.99 0.09
N VAL A 241 7.13 80.25 0.70
CA VAL A 241 6.29 80.74 1.80
C VAL A 241 7.16 81.15 2.98
N GLN A 242 8.09 80.31 3.44
CA GLN A 242 9.02 80.64 4.51
C GLN A 242 9.84 81.90 4.20
N ARG A 243 10.31 82.06 2.96
CA ARG A 243 11.01 83.27 2.53
C ARG A 243 10.12 84.51 2.64
N ILE A 244 8.87 84.44 2.18
CA ILE A 244 7.93 85.57 2.27
C ILE A 244 7.63 85.89 3.73
N GLU A 245 7.35 84.89 4.56
CA GLU A 245 7.12 85.07 6.01
C GLU A 245 8.31 85.75 6.68
N SER A 246 9.54 85.32 6.37
CA SER A 246 10.75 85.97 6.91
C SER A 246 10.95 87.43 6.47
N GLN A 247 10.31 87.85 5.37
CA GLN A 247 10.32 89.24 4.90
C GLN A 247 9.20 90.08 5.52
N ILE A 248 8.12 89.47 6.02
CA ILE A 248 7.01 90.18 6.65
C ILE A 248 7.44 90.74 8.02
N ASP A 249 8.13 89.94 8.85
CA ASP A 249 8.60 90.35 10.18
C ASP A 249 9.35 91.70 10.21
N PRO A 250 10.37 91.96 9.36
CA PRO A 250 11.06 93.25 9.36
C PRO A 250 10.18 94.39 8.84
N LEU A 251 9.22 94.11 7.96
CA LEU A 251 8.27 95.12 7.48
C LEU A 251 7.25 95.50 8.55
N GLU A 252 6.74 94.54 9.32
CA GLU A 252 5.85 94.79 10.46
C GLU A 252 6.55 95.59 11.55
N ASN A 253 7.79 95.22 11.91
CA ASN A 253 8.61 95.98 12.86
C ASN A 253 8.84 97.42 12.39
N ARG A 254 9.15 97.60 11.10
CA ARG A 254 9.34 98.93 10.52
C ARG A 254 8.04 99.73 10.48
N MET A 255 6.90 99.08 10.27
CA MET A 255 5.59 99.72 10.32
C MET A 255 5.28 100.19 11.75
N TYR A 256 5.59 99.37 12.76
CA TYR A 256 5.46 99.75 14.18
C TYR A 256 6.34 100.95 14.55
N ASP A 257 7.59 100.98 14.09
CA ASP A 257 8.51 102.09 14.31
C ASP A 257 8.02 103.40 13.67
N ILE A 258 7.49 103.31 12.45
CA ILE A 258 6.89 104.46 11.75
C ILE A 258 5.65 104.96 12.49
N ASP A 259 4.76 104.07 12.94
CA ASP A 259 3.53 104.44 13.66
C ASP A 259 3.84 105.09 15.02
N SER A 260 4.84 104.57 15.74
CA SER A 260 5.39 105.17 16.96
C SER A 260 5.96 106.57 16.70
N SER A 261 6.69 106.74 15.60
CA SER A 261 7.25 108.03 15.18
C SER A 261 6.15 109.02 14.80
N LEU A 262 5.14 108.57 14.03
CA LEU A 262 3.99 109.37 13.66
C LEU A 262 3.21 109.83 14.90
N SER A 263 2.99 108.94 15.87
CA SER A 263 2.35 109.26 17.14
C SER A 263 3.10 110.34 17.92
N LYS A 264 4.44 110.31 17.91
CA LYS A 264 5.28 111.37 18.52
C LYS A 264 5.16 112.68 17.76
N VAL A 265 5.17 112.65 16.43
CA VAL A 265 5.00 113.84 15.58
C VAL A 265 3.62 114.46 15.79
N MET A 266 2.56 113.67 15.86
CA MET A 266 1.20 114.17 16.12
C MET A 266 1.09 114.85 17.50
N LYS A 267 1.77 114.32 18.53
CA LYS A 267 1.85 114.98 19.84
C LYS A 267 2.53 116.35 19.73
N LEU A 268 3.69 116.41 19.07
CA LEU A 268 4.42 117.66 18.87
C LEU A 268 3.63 118.67 18.04
N ASP A 269 2.91 118.25 16.99
CA ASP A 269 2.06 119.12 16.17
C ASP A 269 0.89 119.70 16.99
N ASN A 270 0.28 118.87 17.85
CA ASN A 270 -0.75 119.34 18.77
C ASN A 270 -0.19 120.35 19.79
N ASP A 271 1.00 120.11 20.33
CA ASP A 271 1.68 121.03 21.25
C ASP A 271 2.04 122.35 20.56
N ILE A 272 2.53 122.30 19.31
CA ILE A 272 2.82 123.50 18.50
C ILE A 272 1.54 124.30 18.26
N LYS A 273 0.44 123.65 17.85
CA LYS A 273 -0.85 124.32 17.62
C LYS A 273 -1.39 124.96 18.89
N ALA A 274 -1.26 124.29 20.04
CA ALA A 274 -1.66 124.82 21.33
C ALA A 274 -0.83 126.05 21.73
N LEU A 275 0.50 126.00 21.52
CA LEU A 275 1.40 127.12 21.80
C LEU A 275 1.19 128.29 20.84
N ASP A 276 0.98 128.06 19.55
CA ASP A 276 0.72 129.12 18.56
C ASP A 276 -0.63 129.81 18.82
N SER A 277 -1.65 129.02 19.17
CA SER A 277 -2.95 129.56 19.59
C SER A 277 -2.82 130.42 20.85
N ARG A 278 -2.04 129.97 21.84
CA ARG A 278 -1.75 130.74 23.06
C ARG A 278 -0.95 132.01 22.76
N LYS A 279 -0.02 131.96 21.82
CA LYS A 279 0.76 133.13 21.39
C LYS A 279 -0.15 134.16 20.73
N LYS A 280 -0.98 133.76 19.76
CA LYS A 280 -1.96 134.65 19.11
C LYS A 280 -2.92 135.29 20.10
N GLN A 281 -3.44 134.49 21.03
CA GLN A 281 -4.29 135.00 22.11
C GLN A 281 -3.58 136.12 22.89
N MET A 282 -2.34 135.90 23.34
CA MET A 282 -1.58 136.93 24.07
C MET A 282 -1.24 138.15 23.21
N GLU A 283 -0.96 137.98 21.92
CA GLU A 283 -0.72 139.10 20.99
C GLU A 283 -1.99 139.92 20.75
N ASP A 284 -3.14 139.27 20.63
CA ASP A 284 -4.44 139.94 20.48
C ASP A 284 -4.85 140.64 21.77
N ASP A 285 -4.65 140.02 22.94
CA ASP A 285 -4.91 140.63 24.24
C ASP A 285 -4.02 141.88 24.47
N ASN A 286 -2.73 141.82 24.09
CA ASN A 286 -1.83 142.98 24.17
C ASN A 286 -2.27 144.12 23.24
N ARG A 287 -2.65 143.78 22.00
CA ARG A 287 -3.12 144.76 21.00
C ARG A 287 -4.43 145.39 21.44
N GLU A 288 -5.33 144.61 22.03
CA GLU A 288 -6.61 145.07 22.57
C GLU A 288 -6.42 145.95 23.82
N LEU A 289 -5.41 145.69 24.65
CA LEU A 289 -5.01 146.55 25.77
C LEU A 289 -4.39 147.88 25.30
N GLU A 290 -3.56 147.86 24.25
CA GLU A 290 -2.99 149.07 23.64
C GLU A 290 -4.05 149.93 22.94
N GLU A 291 -5.02 149.32 22.23
CA GLU A 291 -6.09 150.02 21.51
C GLU A 291 -7.22 150.52 22.41
N LYS A 292 -7.50 149.88 23.56
CA LYS A 292 -8.56 150.30 24.49
C LYS A 292 -8.12 151.30 25.56
N MET A 293 -6.83 151.59 25.68
CA MET A 293 -6.32 152.62 26.58
C MET A 293 -6.40 154.03 25.94
N GLU A 294 -7.61 154.56 25.79
CA GLU A 294 -7.81 155.96 25.32
C GLU A 294 -8.46 156.90 26.35
N GLN A 295 -8.96 156.42 27.50
CA GLN A 295 -9.46 157.30 28.57
C GLN A 295 -9.07 156.82 29.97
N VAL A 296 -8.21 157.60 30.63
CA VAL A 296 -8.06 157.57 32.10
C VAL A 296 -9.35 158.16 32.68
N PHE A 297 -10.05 157.38 33.49
CA PHE A 297 -11.28 157.81 34.15
C PHE A 297 -11.00 159.04 35.04
N GLN A 298 -11.59 160.18 34.70
CA GLN A 298 -11.50 161.43 35.47
C GLN A 298 -12.82 161.72 36.20
N GLY A 299 -13.11 160.93 37.23
CA GLY A 299 -14.26 161.12 38.12
C GLY A 299 -13.92 160.67 39.55
N THR A 300 -14.71 161.09 40.54
CA THR A 300 -14.52 160.69 41.94
C THR A 300 -14.86 159.21 42.17
N ASP A 301 -14.07 158.53 43.01
CA ASP A 301 -14.12 157.08 43.28
C ASP A 301 -15.53 156.52 43.53
N ASP A 302 -16.42 157.29 44.16
CA ASP A 302 -17.80 156.86 44.45
C ASP A 302 -18.67 156.68 43.19
N GLN A 303 -18.42 157.45 42.12
CA GLN A 303 -19.12 157.30 40.84
C GLN A 303 -18.57 156.12 40.02
N LEU A 304 -17.28 155.82 40.15
CA LEU A 304 -16.66 154.64 39.55
C LEU A 304 -17.16 153.35 40.21
N GLN A 305 -17.33 153.38 41.53
CA GLN A 305 -17.78 152.24 42.33
C GLN A 305 -19.23 151.84 41.99
N ASP A 306 -20.12 152.81 41.75
CA ASP A 306 -21.53 152.53 41.40
C ASP A 306 -21.68 152.02 39.95
N MET A 307 -20.89 152.56 39.03
CA MET A 307 -20.81 152.07 37.64
C MET A 307 -20.14 150.67 37.58
N TYR A 308 -19.14 150.42 38.40
CA TYR A 308 -18.48 149.12 38.57
C TYR A 308 -19.41 148.06 39.18
N GLN A 309 -20.23 148.42 40.18
CA GLN A 309 -21.20 147.49 40.77
C GLN A 309 -22.34 147.13 39.81
N ASN A 310 -22.83 148.10 39.00
CA ASN A 310 -23.82 147.83 37.95
C ASN A 310 -23.23 147.01 36.78
N HIS A 311 -21.97 147.27 36.41
CA HIS A 311 -21.27 146.47 35.41
C HIS A 311 -20.97 145.05 35.92
N GLN A 312 -20.54 144.87 37.17
CA GLN A 312 -20.33 143.55 37.79
C GLN A 312 -21.61 142.72 37.86
N ARG A 313 -22.78 143.34 38.07
CA ARG A 313 -24.07 142.64 37.99
C ARG A 313 -24.36 142.12 36.58
N THR A 314 -24.12 142.96 35.58
CA THR A 314 -24.33 142.62 34.16
C THR A 314 -23.35 141.55 33.68
N VAL A 315 -22.10 141.63 34.14
CA VAL A 315 -21.05 140.64 33.88
C VAL A 315 -21.39 139.31 34.54
N LYS A 316 -21.79 139.27 35.81
CA LYS A 316 -22.22 138.04 36.49
C LYS A 316 -23.41 137.36 35.80
N GLU A 317 -24.35 138.14 35.27
CA GLU A 317 -25.50 137.60 34.55
C GLU A 317 -25.13 137.06 33.16
N LYS A 318 -24.21 137.73 32.45
CA LYS A 318 -23.68 137.23 31.17
C LYS A 318 -22.74 136.04 31.33
N GLU A 319 -21.90 136.00 32.36
CA GLU A 319 -21.05 134.84 32.70
C GLU A 319 -21.90 133.63 33.07
N ARG A 320 -23.00 133.85 33.82
CA ARG A 320 -23.96 132.79 34.10
C ARG A 320 -24.62 132.26 32.82
N ARG A 321 -25.06 133.15 31.92
CA ARG A 321 -25.59 132.75 30.60
C ARG A 321 -24.55 132.06 29.70
N LEU A 322 -23.30 132.50 29.72
CA LEU A 322 -22.23 131.87 28.96
C LEU A 322 -21.94 130.46 29.49
N THR A 323 -21.91 130.29 30.81
CA THR A 323 -21.72 128.98 31.45
C THR A 323 -22.89 128.04 31.16
N GLU A 324 -24.12 128.56 31.13
CA GLU A 324 -25.31 127.81 30.70
C GLU A 324 -25.21 127.42 29.22
N CYS A 325 -24.88 128.34 28.32
CA CYS A 325 -24.69 128.04 26.90
C CYS A 325 -23.52 127.07 26.62
N GLN A 326 -22.41 127.16 27.34
CA GLN A 326 -21.29 126.21 27.21
C GLN A 326 -21.69 124.81 27.70
N ARG A 327 -22.43 124.72 28.81
CA ARG A 327 -22.99 123.44 29.27
C ARG A 327 -23.98 122.87 28.25
N ASP A 328 -24.79 123.71 27.62
CA ASP A 328 -25.72 123.27 26.58
C ASP A 328 -24.98 122.83 25.31
N LEU A 329 -23.90 123.52 24.92
CA LEU A 329 -23.05 123.12 23.80
C LEU A 329 -22.34 121.79 24.06
N GLU A 330 -21.76 121.60 25.24
CA GLU A 330 -21.14 120.33 25.63
C GLU A 330 -22.17 119.20 25.76
N ARG A 331 -23.39 119.51 26.22
CA ARG A 331 -24.50 118.54 26.28
C ARG A 331 -24.90 118.14 24.86
N ALA A 332 -25.10 119.11 23.97
CA ALA A 332 -25.41 118.86 22.55
C ALA A 332 -24.27 118.12 21.83
N GLY A 333 -23.01 118.44 22.13
CA GLY A 333 -21.83 117.76 21.59
C GLY A 333 -21.74 116.30 22.04
N ARG A 334 -21.96 116.04 23.34
CA ARG A 334 -22.06 114.67 23.88
C ARG A 334 -23.23 113.90 23.27
N GLU A 335 -24.37 114.56 23.08
CA GLU A 335 -25.55 113.96 22.47
C GLU A 335 -25.35 113.66 20.97
N CYS A 336 -24.65 114.52 20.25
CA CYS A 336 -24.24 114.29 18.86
C CYS A 336 -23.27 113.10 18.74
N GLN A 337 -22.26 113.02 19.61
CA GLN A 337 -21.34 111.87 19.65
C GLN A 337 -22.06 110.57 20.01
N ARG A 338 -22.97 110.61 20.99
CA ARG A 338 -23.81 109.47 21.37
C ARG A 338 -24.68 109.01 20.18
N THR A 339 -25.32 109.95 19.50
CA THR A 339 -26.18 109.65 18.34
C THR A 339 -25.37 109.10 17.16
N ASN A 340 -24.15 109.60 16.92
CA ASN A 340 -23.25 109.06 15.90
C ASN A 340 -22.77 107.64 16.21
N ARG A 341 -22.49 107.32 17.48
CA ARG A 341 -22.18 105.94 17.90
C ARG A 341 -23.37 105.02 17.64
N ILE A 342 -24.57 105.43 18.09
CA ILE A 342 -25.81 104.67 17.84
C ILE A 342 -26.06 104.48 16.35
N LYS A 343 -25.85 105.52 15.53
CA LYS A 343 -25.97 105.43 14.06
C LYS A 343 -24.98 104.42 13.47
N SER A 344 -23.72 104.44 13.93
CA SER A 344 -22.69 103.49 13.46
C SER A 344 -23.07 102.06 13.83
N ASP A 345 -23.52 101.82 15.06
CA ASP A 345 -23.94 100.50 15.53
C ASP A 345 -25.16 99.99 14.75
N LEU A 346 -26.15 100.87 14.51
CA LEU A 346 -27.32 100.55 13.70
C LEU A 346 -26.98 100.25 12.23
N LEU A 347 -25.97 100.91 11.65
CA LEU A 347 -25.50 100.61 10.29
C LEU A 347 -24.82 99.23 10.20
N VAL A 348 -24.06 98.84 11.22
CA VAL A 348 -23.46 97.49 11.30
C VAL A 348 -24.56 96.44 11.44
N GLU A 349 -25.54 96.66 12.32
CA GLU A 349 -26.68 95.75 12.47
C GLU A 349 -27.52 95.67 11.19
N GLN A 350 -27.75 96.79 10.49
CA GLN A 350 -28.41 96.79 9.19
C GLN A 350 -27.65 95.92 8.17
N GLY A 351 -26.32 96.06 8.09
CA GLY A 351 -25.49 95.23 7.21
C GLY A 351 -25.57 93.74 7.57
N ARG A 352 -25.55 93.41 8.87
CA ARG A 352 -25.70 92.03 9.37
C ARG A 352 -27.05 91.43 8.99
N LEU A 353 -28.13 92.16 9.26
CA LEU A 353 -29.50 91.73 8.95
C LEU A 353 -29.74 91.61 7.44
N GLN A 354 -29.16 92.51 6.63
CA GLN A 354 -29.24 92.43 5.17
C GLN A 354 -28.56 91.18 4.63
N LEU A 355 -27.35 90.86 5.11
CA LEU A 355 -26.63 89.64 4.71
C LEU A 355 -27.38 88.36 5.12
N GLU A 356 -28.02 88.38 6.30
CA GLU A 356 -28.84 87.27 6.76
C GLU A 356 -30.11 87.09 5.92
N ALA A 357 -30.76 88.19 5.51
CA ALA A 357 -31.91 88.18 4.60
C ALA A 357 -31.53 87.68 3.20
N ASP A 358 -30.38 88.10 2.66
CA ASP A 358 -29.88 87.62 1.37
C ASP A 358 -29.56 86.12 1.43
N ARG A 359 -28.94 85.66 2.51
CA ARG A 359 -28.67 84.23 2.76
C ARG A 359 -29.96 83.43 2.86
N HIS A 360 -30.97 83.94 3.57
CA HIS A 360 -32.26 83.28 3.68
C HIS A 360 -32.95 83.16 2.30
N THR A 361 -32.88 84.20 1.49
CA THR A 361 -33.40 84.21 0.11
C THR A 361 -32.71 83.17 -0.78
N GLN A 362 -31.39 83.05 -0.67
CA GLN A 362 -30.64 82.00 -1.38
C GLN A 362 -31.01 80.59 -0.91
N ASN A 363 -31.23 80.40 0.39
CA ASN A 363 -31.64 79.11 0.95
C ASN A 363 -33.03 78.69 0.46
N ILE A 364 -33.99 79.61 0.38
CA ILE A 364 -35.32 79.35 -0.20
C ILE A 364 -35.19 78.89 -1.65
N LYS A 365 -34.38 79.60 -2.46
CA LYS A 365 -34.13 79.21 -3.86
C LYS A 365 -33.53 77.80 -3.98
N LYS A 366 -32.53 77.47 -3.15
CA LYS A 366 -31.91 76.14 -3.12
C LYS A 366 -32.92 75.06 -2.72
N ARG A 367 -33.68 75.27 -1.65
CA ARG A 367 -34.73 74.35 -1.17
C ARG A 367 -35.75 74.06 -2.28
N ASP A 368 -36.28 75.11 -2.91
CA ASP A 368 -37.32 74.97 -3.93
C ASP A 368 -36.79 74.26 -5.19
N THR A 369 -35.53 74.48 -5.56
CA THR A 369 -34.85 73.76 -6.64
C THR A 369 -34.72 72.27 -6.32
N GLN A 370 -34.32 71.93 -5.09
CA GLN A 370 -34.20 70.55 -4.63
C GLN A 370 -35.55 69.85 -4.60
N VAL A 371 -36.57 70.48 -4.03
CA VAL A 371 -37.94 69.93 -3.99
C VAL A 371 -38.47 69.68 -5.40
N LYS A 372 -38.28 70.62 -6.32
CA LYS A 372 -38.67 70.44 -7.73
C LYS A 372 -37.96 69.25 -8.39
N SER A 373 -36.65 69.12 -8.18
CA SER A 373 -35.87 68.01 -8.76
C SER A 373 -36.31 66.64 -8.22
N LEU A 374 -36.58 66.55 -6.91
CA LEU A 374 -36.96 65.30 -6.26
C LEU A 374 -38.43 64.95 -6.56
N ALA A 375 -39.32 65.94 -6.64
CA ALA A 375 -40.70 65.76 -7.09
C ALA A 375 -40.75 65.22 -8.53
N SER A 376 -39.94 65.76 -9.44
CA SER A 376 -39.84 65.25 -10.81
C SER A 376 -39.31 63.82 -10.88
N PHE A 377 -38.36 63.46 -10.02
CA PHE A 377 -37.80 62.10 -9.97
C PHE A 377 -38.81 61.08 -9.41
N LEU A 378 -39.61 61.49 -8.42
CA LEU A 378 -40.63 60.67 -7.79
C LEU A 378 -42.01 60.76 -8.49
N GLU A 379 -42.08 61.43 -9.64
CA GLU A 379 -43.32 61.63 -10.42
C GLU A 379 -44.46 62.27 -9.60
N LEU A 380 -44.11 63.16 -8.65
CA LEU A 380 -45.06 63.88 -7.80
C LEU A 380 -45.50 65.19 -8.46
N GLU A 381 -46.81 65.29 -8.75
CA GLU A 381 -47.41 66.48 -9.35
C GLU A 381 -47.62 67.63 -8.34
N GLY A 382 -47.57 68.87 -8.83
CA GLY A 382 -47.91 70.08 -8.03
C GLY A 382 -46.72 70.90 -7.50
N TYR A 383 -45.47 70.52 -7.81
CA TYR A 383 -44.25 71.17 -7.30
C TYR A 383 -43.38 71.83 -8.39
N GLU A 384 -43.90 72.02 -9.60
CA GLU A 384 -43.12 72.55 -10.73
C GLU A 384 -42.88 74.07 -10.69
N ARG A 385 -43.77 74.81 -10.01
CA ARG A 385 -43.74 76.28 -9.93
C ARG A 385 -43.19 76.74 -8.59
N THR A 386 -42.09 77.47 -8.63
CA THR A 386 -41.45 78.12 -7.47
C THR A 386 -41.82 79.60 -7.41
N PRO A 387 -41.90 80.25 -6.22
CA PRO A 387 -41.55 79.71 -4.91
C PRO A 387 -42.65 78.84 -4.29
N LEU A 388 -42.24 77.83 -3.52
CA LEU A 388 -43.16 76.90 -2.86
C LEU A 388 -43.65 77.45 -1.52
N ASN A 389 -44.95 77.32 -1.26
CA ASN A 389 -45.53 77.70 0.02
C ASN A 389 -45.39 76.59 1.08
N GLU A 390 -45.57 76.95 2.35
CA GLU A 390 -45.39 76.01 3.48
C GLU A 390 -46.31 74.79 3.39
N ARG A 391 -47.54 74.96 2.90
CA ARG A 391 -48.49 73.85 2.73
C ARG A 391 -48.04 72.86 1.66
N GLN A 392 -47.49 73.36 0.55
CA GLN A 392 -46.90 72.52 -0.50
C GLN A 392 -45.70 71.74 0.05
N LEU A 393 -44.82 72.37 0.84
CA LEU A 393 -43.66 71.68 1.42
C LEU A 393 -44.03 70.58 2.42
N GLN A 394 -45.05 70.83 3.24
CA GLN A 394 -45.58 69.83 4.17
C GLN A 394 -46.25 68.68 3.42
N SER A 395 -47.03 69.00 2.37
CA SER A 395 -47.63 67.98 1.50
C SER A 395 -46.56 67.14 0.79
N PHE A 396 -45.49 67.77 0.32
CA PHE A 396 -44.35 67.09 -0.32
C PHE A 396 -43.67 66.13 0.65
N HIS A 397 -43.32 66.59 1.85
CA HIS A 397 -42.72 65.73 2.88
C HIS A 397 -43.60 64.54 3.23
N ARG A 398 -44.91 64.76 3.36
CA ARG A 398 -45.87 63.67 3.63
C ARG A 398 -45.90 62.66 2.49
N GLN A 399 -46.03 63.10 1.23
CA GLN A 399 -46.09 62.22 0.06
C GLN A 399 -44.80 61.41 -0.12
N VAL A 400 -43.63 62.05 0.05
CA VAL A 400 -42.34 61.37 -0.01
C VAL A 400 -42.21 60.33 1.11
N LYS A 401 -42.65 60.68 2.33
CA LYS A 401 -42.63 59.76 3.47
C LYS A 401 -43.57 58.57 3.26
N GLU A 402 -44.80 58.82 2.83
CA GLU A 402 -45.77 57.76 2.51
C GLU A 402 -45.22 56.81 1.44
N ARG A 403 -44.56 57.34 0.41
CA ARG A 403 -43.94 56.51 -0.63
C ARG A 403 -42.78 55.67 -0.09
N LEU A 404 -41.92 56.27 0.72
CA LEU A 404 -40.82 55.57 1.36
C LEU A 404 -41.31 54.46 2.28
N ASP A 405 -42.36 54.72 3.08
CA ASP A 405 -42.94 53.74 3.99
C ASP A 405 -43.55 52.57 3.19
N GLN A 406 -44.27 52.85 2.09
CA GLN A 406 -44.81 51.82 1.17
C GLN A 406 -43.72 50.95 0.55
N ASP A 407 -42.67 51.57 0.00
CA ASP A 407 -41.56 50.84 -0.63
C ASP A 407 -40.78 50.00 0.40
N THR A 408 -40.66 50.50 1.63
CA THR A 408 -40.03 49.78 2.76
C THR A 408 -40.87 48.58 3.18
N GLU A 409 -42.19 48.72 3.29
CA GLU A 409 -43.10 47.60 3.59
C GLU A 409 -43.08 46.54 2.49
N ALA A 410 -43.12 46.93 1.22
CA ALA A 410 -43.06 46.02 0.09
C ALA A 410 -41.72 45.25 0.04
N LEU A 411 -40.61 45.94 0.34
CA LEU A 411 -39.29 45.31 0.48
C LEU A 411 -39.28 44.27 1.61
N ASN A 412 -39.80 44.62 2.78
CA ASN A 412 -39.84 43.73 3.93
C ASN A 412 -40.72 42.49 3.68
N GLN A 413 -41.89 42.66 3.03
CA GLN A 413 -42.75 41.55 2.63
C GLN A 413 -42.03 40.61 1.65
N THR A 414 -41.39 41.17 0.62
CA THR A 414 -40.64 40.39 -0.37
C THR A 414 -39.47 39.64 0.29
N MET A 415 -38.74 40.29 1.20
CA MET A 415 -37.68 39.66 1.96
C MET A 415 -38.19 38.49 2.81
N HIS A 416 -39.31 38.67 3.52
CA HIS A 416 -39.90 37.62 4.33
C HIS A 416 -40.37 36.42 3.48
N GLU A 417 -41.02 36.67 2.33
CA GLU A 417 -41.42 35.60 1.41
C GLU A 417 -40.20 34.82 0.86
N MET A 418 -39.12 35.52 0.54
CA MET A 418 -37.89 34.89 0.04
C MET A 418 -37.22 34.06 1.14
N GLN A 419 -37.17 34.55 2.39
CA GLN A 419 -36.64 33.81 3.53
C GLN A 419 -37.47 32.55 3.83
N GLU A 420 -38.80 32.62 3.74
CA GLU A 420 -39.66 31.43 3.90
C GLU A 420 -39.43 30.40 2.79
N LYS A 421 -39.35 30.84 1.53
CA LYS A 421 -39.05 29.97 0.40
C LYS A 421 -37.67 29.33 0.53
N GLU A 422 -36.67 30.09 0.99
CA GLU A 422 -35.33 29.58 1.27
C GLU A 422 -35.35 28.52 2.37
N ALA A 423 -36.02 28.79 3.49
CA ALA A 423 -36.17 27.83 4.59
C ALA A 423 -36.87 26.55 4.14
N GLN A 424 -37.95 26.64 3.36
CA GLN A 424 -38.64 25.47 2.79
C GLN A 424 -37.74 24.65 1.87
N LYS A 425 -36.95 25.31 1.01
CA LYS A 425 -36.00 24.61 0.13
C LYS A 425 -34.87 23.96 0.91
N GLN A 426 -34.36 24.63 1.94
CA GLN A 426 -33.33 24.09 2.83
C GLN A 426 -33.83 22.84 3.56
N GLN A 427 -35.05 22.89 4.09
CA GLN A 427 -35.67 21.72 4.74
C GLN A 427 -35.86 20.55 3.77
N SER A 428 -36.28 20.81 2.53
CA SER A 428 -36.37 19.77 1.50
C SER A 428 -35.00 19.17 1.13
N ILE A 429 -33.92 19.96 1.17
CA ILE A 429 -32.56 19.47 0.95
C ILE A 429 -32.13 18.55 2.09
N ASP A 430 -32.43 18.93 3.32
CA ASP A 430 -32.05 18.16 4.50
C ASP A 430 -32.84 16.83 4.55
N ASP A 431 -34.13 16.83 4.23
CA ASP A 431 -34.93 15.59 4.07
C ASP A 431 -34.35 14.65 3.00
N LEU A 432 -33.86 15.20 1.88
CA LEU A 432 -33.23 14.41 0.83
C LEU A 432 -31.86 13.87 1.26
N ARG A 433 -31.10 14.63 2.04
CA ARG A 433 -29.82 14.18 2.63
C ARG A 433 -30.04 13.06 3.63
N ASP A 434 -31.06 13.16 4.48
CA ASP A 434 -31.42 12.11 5.44
C ASP A 434 -31.86 10.83 4.73
N LYS A 435 -32.68 10.94 3.69
CA LYS A 435 -33.04 9.78 2.84
C LYS A 435 -31.83 9.17 2.17
N LYS A 436 -30.94 9.99 1.62
CA LYS A 436 -29.71 9.53 0.96
C LYS A 436 -28.81 8.77 1.94
N THR A 437 -28.53 9.35 3.10
CA THR A 437 -27.67 8.72 4.12
C THR A 437 -28.31 7.45 4.68
N GLY A 438 -29.63 7.43 4.86
CA GLY A 438 -30.37 6.21 5.23
C GLY A 438 -30.25 5.10 4.19
N LEU A 439 -30.35 5.42 2.90
CA LEU A 439 -30.14 4.46 1.81
C LEU A 439 -28.69 3.99 1.73
N GLU A 440 -27.70 4.87 1.91
CA GLU A 440 -26.28 4.51 1.92
C GLU A 440 -25.96 3.52 3.05
N ARG A 441 -26.44 3.78 4.28
CA ARG A 441 -26.32 2.83 5.41
C ARG A 441 -27.00 1.49 5.11
N THR A 442 -28.17 1.52 4.46
CA THR A 442 -28.88 0.29 4.07
C THR A 442 -28.08 -0.51 3.04
N ILE A 443 -27.48 0.16 2.06
CA ILE A 443 -26.62 -0.48 1.05
C ILE A 443 -25.40 -1.12 1.73
N GLU A 444 -24.75 -0.41 2.65
CA GLU A 444 -23.61 -0.91 3.40
C GLU A 444 -23.98 -2.15 4.23
N LEU A 445 -25.07 -2.08 5.00
CA LEU A 445 -25.57 -3.21 5.78
C LEU A 445 -25.91 -4.42 4.90
N LYS A 446 -26.50 -4.19 3.70
CA LYS A 446 -26.78 -5.27 2.74
C LYS A 446 -25.51 -5.86 2.14
N ARG A 447 -24.48 -5.06 1.87
CA ARG A 447 -23.16 -5.55 1.43
C ARG A 447 -22.48 -6.40 2.51
N ASP A 448 -22.55 -5.98 3.77
CA ASP A 448 -22.01 -6.74 4.89
C ASP A 448 -22.73 -8.07 5.09
N ILE A 449 -24.07 -8.07 5.01
CA ILE A 449 -24.86 -9.30 5.04
C ILE A 449 -24.48 -10.21 3.87
N GLN A 450 -24.31 -9.65 2.67
CA GLN A 450 -23.90 -10.41 1.49
C GLN A 450 -22.50 -11.01 1.67
N ALA A 451 -21.55 -10.27 2.22
CA ALA A 451 -20.20 -10.75 2.53
C ALA A 451 -20.23 -11.88 3.56
N LYS A 452 -21.01 -11.74 4.65
CA LYS A 452 -21.22 -12.80 5.65
C LYS A 452 -21.83 -14.05 5.03
N LYS A 453 -22.88 -13.89 4.21
CA LYS A 453 -23.51 -15.02 3.49
C LYS A 453 -22.58 -15.69 2.49
N GLN A 454 -21.72 -14.94 1.82
CA GLN A 454 -20.67 -15.50 0.97
C GLN A 454 -19.63 -16.29 1.78
N GLN A 455 -19.26 -15.81 2.97
CA GLN A 455 -18.34 -16.53 3.84
C GLN A 455 -18.98 -17.78 4.44
N GLU A 456 -20.24 -17.72 4.87
CA GLU A 456 -21.02 -18.90 5.28
C GLU A 456 -21.13 -19.91 4.13
N LEU A 457 -21.40 -19.46 2.91
CA LEU A 457 -21.40 -20.32 1.72
C LEU A 457 -20.04 -20.96 1.47
N LYS A 458 -18.93 -20.24 1.66
CA LYS A 458 -17.58 -20.83 1.57
C LYS A 458 -17.35 -21.88 2.63
N ASN A 459 -17.75 -21.62 3.88
CA ASN A 459 -17.61 -22.56 4.99
C ASN A 459 -18.46 -23.82 4.77
N ILE A 460 -19.74 -23.67 4.38
CA ILE A 460 -20.62 -24.78 4.02
C ILE A 460 -20.05 -25.55 2.83
N LYS A 461 -19.47 -24.86 1.86
CA LYS A 461 -18.82 -25.52 0.71
C LYS A 461 -17.57 -26.30 1.12
N SER A 462 -16.76 -25.80 2.06
CA SER A 462 -15.63 -26.56 2.61
C SER A 462 -16.08 -27.73 3.46
N ASP A 463 -17.18 -27.60 4.22
CA ASP A 463 -17.77 -28.70 4.98
C ASP A 463 -18.37 -29.76 4.06
N LEU A 464 -19.03 -29.36 2.97
CA LEU A 464 -19.51 -30.25 1.91
C LEU A 464 -18.36 -30.94 1.19
N GLN A 465 -17.26 -30.24 0.88
CA GLN A 465 -16.06 -30.87 0.32
C GLN A 465 -15.42 -31.87 1.29
N ARG A 466 -15.47 -31.60 2.60
CA ARG A 466 -15.02 -32.55 3.62
C ARG A 466 -15.94 -33.77 3.67
N LEU A 467 -17.26 -33.59 3.53
CA LEU A 467 -18.25 -34.67 3.44
C LEU A 467 -18.15 -35.46 2.12
N GLU A 468 -17.86 -34.82 0.98
CA GLU A 468 -17.53 -35.49 -0.29
C GLU A 468 -16.21 -36.27 -0.18
N GLY A 469 -15.24 -35.76 0.57
CA GLY A 469 -14.04 -36.51 0.98
C GLY A 469 -14.37 -37.76 1.79
N SER A 470 -15.40 -37.71 2.64
CA SER A 470 -15.92 -38.88 3.35
C SER A 470 -16.70 -39.82 2.42
N SER A 471 -17.40 -39.28 1.40
CA SER A 471 -18.14 -40.06 0.40
C SER A 471 -17.24 -40.79 -0.59
N SER A 472 -16.11 -40.19 -0.96
CA SER A 472 -15.07 -40.85 -1.77
C SER A 472 -14.38 -41.95 -0.97
N ARG A 473 -14.16 -41.74 0.34
CA ARG A 473 -13.67 -42.79 1.23
C ARG A 473 -14.70 -43.91 1.46
N LEU A 474 -15.99 -43.59 1.45
CA LEU A 474 -17.08 -44.58 1.44
C LEU A 474 -17.12 -45.35 0.11
N GLN A 475 -16.96 -44.69 -1.05
CA GLN A 475 -16.86 -45.37 -2.35
C GLN A 475 -15.59 -46.22 -2.49
N GLU A 476 -14.45 -45.79 -1.93
CA GLU A 476 -13.23 -46.59 -1.83
C GLU A 476 -13.46 -47.83 -0.96
N LEU A 477 -14.08 -47.67 0.22
CA LEU A 477 -14.47 -48.78 1.09
C LEU A 477 -15.50 -49.73 0.42
N GLU A 478 -16.42 -49.20 -0.38
CA GLU A 478 -17.46 -49.98 -1.07
C GLU A 478 -16.89 -50.68 -2.32
N THR A 479 -15.88 -50.12 -2.97
CA THR A 479 -15.12 -50.80 -4.04
C THR A 479 -14.12 -51.81 -3.50
N GLU A 480 -13.52 -51.58 -2.33
CA GLU A 480 -12.76 -52.59 -1.59
C GLU A 480 -13.66 -53.73 -1.10
N LEU A 481 -14.87 -53.42 -0.60
CA LEU A 481 -15.87 -54.41 -0.22
C LEU A 481 -16.32 -55.23 -1.43
N GLN A 482 -16.63 -54.60 -2.57
CA GLN A 482 -16.98 -55.33 -3.79
C GLN A 482 -15.82 -56.17 -4.35
N LYS A 483 -14.56 -55.73 -4.17
CA LYS A 483 -13.40 -56.56 -4.51
C LYS A 483 -13.30 -57.76 -3.59
N ALA A 484 -13.43 -57.57 -2.28
CA ALA A 484 -13.40 -58.64 -1.30
C ALA A 484 -14.58 -59.62 -1.49
N GLU A 485 -15.77 -59.13 -1.84
CA GLU A 485 -16.95 -59.95 -2.16
C GLU A 485 -16.78 -60.71 -3.47
N ARG A 486 -16.15 -60.13 -4.51
CA ARG A 486 -15.82 -60.86 -5.74
C ARG A 486 -14.69 -61.86 -5.55
N GLU A 487 -13.70 -61.55 -4.71
CA GLU A 487 -12.66 -62.51 -4.32
C GLU A 487 -13.25 -63.66 -3.49
N LEU A 488 -14.23 -63.36 -2.62
CA LEU A 488 -14.99 -64.35 -1.86
C LEU A 488 -15.90 -65.19 -2.77
N ASP A 489 -16.64 -64.60 -3.70
CA ASP A 489 -17.52 -65.32 -4.63
C ASP A 489 -16.72 -66.17 -5.63
N ASN A 490 -15.58 -65.68 -6.10
CA ASN A 490 -14.63 -66.48 -6.88
C ASN A 490 -14.01 -67.63 -6.06
N ALA A 491 -13.71 -67.43 -4.78
CA ALA A 491 -13.23 -68.49 -3.91
C ALA A 491 -14.32 -69.53 -3.58
N VAL A 492 -15.58 -69.10 -3.44
CA VAL A 492 -16.74 -69.97 -3.18
C VAL A 492 -17.14 -70.76 -4.44
N GLN A 493 -17.03 -70.17 -5.64
CA GLN A 493 -17.31 -70.87 -6.90
C GLN A 493 -16.14 -71.77 -7.37
N ALA A 494 -14.90 -71.47 -6.98
CA ALA A 494 -13.74 -72.33 -7.21
C ALA A 494 -13.66 -73.54 -6.25
N CYS A 495 -14.43 -73.54 -5.16
CA CYS A 495 -14.44 -74.58 -4.15
C CYS A 495 -15.80 -75.26 -4.03
N THR A 496 -16.05 -76.31 -4.81
CA THR A 496 -17.07 -77.28 -4.42
C THR A 496 -16.56 -78.07 -3.21
N VAL A 497 -17.38 -78.20 -2.17
CA VAL A 497 -17.03 -78.85 -0.88
C VAL A 497 -16.47 -80.28 -1.06
N ASP A 498 -16.73 -80.92 -2.20
CA ASP A 498 -16.21 -82.24 -2.54
C ASP A 498 -14.78 -82.23 -3.11
N SER A 499 -14.33 -81.14 -3.77
CA SER A 499 -12.93 -81.02 -4.24
C SER A 499 -11.97 -80.74 -3.08
N LEU A 500 -12.37 -79.86 -2.15
CA LEU A 500 -11.59 -79.56 -0.95
C LEU A 500 -11.47 -80.76 0.00
N LYS A 501 -12.48 -81.63 0.10
CA LYS A 501 -12.38 -82.89 0.86
C LYS A 501 -11.39 -83.87 0.23
N ALA A 502 -11.36 -83.96 -1.10
CA ALA A 502 -10.41 -84.82 -1.81
C ALA A 502 -8.97 -84.29 -1.68
N GLU A 503 -8.79 -82.97 -1.77
CA GLU A 503 -7.48 -82.32 -1.63
C GLU A 503 -6.96 -82.38 -0.18
N VAL A 504 -7.82 -82.26 0.83
CA VAL A 504 -7.43 -82.44 2.23
C VAL A 504 -7.00 -83.89 2.52
N VAL A 505 -7.65 -84.90 1.92
CA VAL A 505 -7.24 -86.31 2.05
C VAL A 505 -5.91 -86.57 1.35
N GLU A 506 -5.69 -86.04 0.15
CA GLU A 506 -4.41 -86.14 -0.55
C GLU A 506 -3.30 -85.41 0.21
N LEU A 507 -3.53 -84.19 0.71
CA LEU A 507 -2.55 -83.45 1.52
C LEU A 507 -2.28 -84.12 2.87
N GLN A 508 -3.25 -84.82 3.47
CA GLN A 508 -3.01 -85.63 4.67
C GLN A 508 -2.20 -86.88 4.37
N LYS A 509 -2.39 -87.50 3.21
CA LYS A 509 -1.60 -88.64 2.75
C LYS A 509 -0.16 -88.20 2.45
N GLU A 510 0.00 -87.09 1.73
CA GLU A 510 1.30 -86.49 1.42
C GLU A 510 2.03 -86.04 2.70
N LYS A 511 1.30 -85.47 3.68
CA LYS A 511 1.86 -85.18 5.01
C LYS A 511 2.35 -86.45 5.71
N THR A 512 1.58 -87.54 5.69
CA THR A 512 2.04 -88.80 6.32
C THR A 512 3.23 -89.43 5.60
N GLU A 513 3.32 -89.29 4.29
CA GLU A 513 4.46 -89.76 3.50
C GLU A 513 5.70 -88.89 3.78
N LEU A 514 5.54 -87.57 3.90
CA LEU A 514 6.60 -86.65 4.28
C LEU A 514 7.05 -86.85 5.73
N ASP A 515 6.14 -87.10 6.68
CA ASP A 515 6.48 -87.44 8.08
C ASP A 515 7.26 -88.77 8.15
N GLN A 516 6.93 -89.75 7.31
CA GLN A 516 7.67 -91.00 7.21
C GLN A 516 9.05 -90.81 6.55
N ALA A 517 9.13 -89.98 5.51
CA ALA A 517 10.38 -89.62 4.86
C ALA A 517 11.30 -88.82 5.81
N GLN A 518 10.74 -87.91 6.60
CA GLN A 518 11.45 -87.17 7.63
C GLN A 518 11.97 -88.11 8.72
N ARG A 519 11.17 -89.06 9.21
CA ARG A 519 11.65 -90.06 10.18
C ARG A 519 12.77 -90.95 9.62
N LYS A 520 12.72 -91.29 8.33
CA LYS A 520 13.82 -92.01 7.67
C LYS A 520 15.07 -91.14 7.56
N LEU A 521 14.93 -89.87 7.20
CA LEU A 521 16.03 -88.91 7.15
C LEU A 521 16.63 -88.62 8.53
N ASP A 522 15.81 -88.59 9.58
CA ASP A 522 16.28 -88.44 10.97
C ASP A 522 17.06 -89.68 11.42
N GLN A 523 16.60 -90.89 11.05
CA GLN A 523 17.35 -92.14 11.28
C GLN A 523 18.65 -92.19 10.48
N GLU A 524 18.63 -91.72 9.23
CA GLU A 524 19.84 -91.60 8.41
C GLU A 524 20.79 -90.54 8.98
N MET A 525 20.28 -89.45 9.55
CA MET A 525 21.08 -88.45 10.26
C MET A 525 21.70 -88.99 11.55
N GLU A 526 20.97 -89.79 12.34
CA GLU A 526 21.55 -90.49 13.50
C GLU A 526 22.64 -91.48 13.06
N LEU A 527 22.41 -92.25 11.99
CA LEU A 527 23.43 -93.13 11.39
C LEU A 527 24.61 -92.33 10.86
N LEU A 528 24.39 -91.18 10.22
CA LEU A 528 25.45 -90.32 9.71
C LEU A 528 26.24 -89.68 10.86
N ASN A 529 25.59 -89.30 11.95
CA ASN A 529 26.24 -88.77 13.15
C ASN A 529 27.06 -89.85 13.87
N THR A 530 26.57 -91.08 13.94
CA THR A 530 27.37 -92.21 14.47
C THR A 530 28.55 -92.56 13.57
N HIS A 531 28.38 -92.53 12.25
CA HIS A 531 29.48 -92.66 11.29
C HIS A 531 30.48 -91.50 11.37
N THR A 532 30.01 -90.28 11.58
CA THR A 532 30.85 -89.10 11.76
C THR A 532 31.65 -89.22 13.04
N ALA A 533 31.03 -89.59 14.17
CA ALA A 533 31.72 -89.86 15.43
C ALA A 533 32.76 -90.99 15.32
N ALA A 534 32.42 -92.07 14.61
CA ALA A 534 33.35 -93.16 14.30
C ALA A 534 34.52 -92.67 13.43
N ARG A 535 34.25 -91.77 12.46
CA ARG A 535 35.27 -91.15 11.61
C ARG A 535 36.19 -90.21 12.39
N THR A 536 35.68 -89.41 13.32
CA THR A 536 36.49 -88.59 14.22
C THR A 536 37.36 -89.44 15.14
N GLN A 537 36.83 -90.56 15.65
CA GLN A 537 37.64 -91.54 16.39
C GLN A 537 38.71 -92.18 15.50
N MET A 538 38.40 -92.51 14.24
CA MET A 538 39.35 -93.05 13.27
C MET A 538 40.47 -92.06 12.93
N ASP A 539 40.14 -90.78 12.74
CA ASP A 539 41.12 -89.73 12.48
C ASP A 539 41.97 -89.43 13.72
N MET A 540 41.38 -89.49 14.92
CA MET A 540 42.13 -89.43 16.18
C MET A 540 43.11 -90.61 16.29
N LEU A 541 42.67 -91.85 16.04
CA LEU A 541 43.53 -93.04 16.05
C LEU A 541 44.60 -93.00 14.96
N LYS A 542 44.30 -92.47 13.76
CA LYS A 542 45.31 -92.23 12.71
C LYS A 542 46.35 -91.21 13.15
N LYS A 543 45.94 -90.13 13.81
CA LYS A 543 46.86 -89.14 14.37
C LYS A 543 47.75 -89.77 15.45
N THR A 544 47.18 -90.54 16.37
CA THR A 544 47.95 -91.28 17.39
C THR A 544 48.89 -92.31 16.78
N LYS A 545 48.48 -92.99 15.71
CA LYS A 545 49.34 -93.91 14.94
C LYS A 545 50.52 -93.13 14.32
N MET A 546 50.26 -91.99 13.70
CA MET A 546 51.29 -91.14 13.09
C MET A 546 52.29 -90.64 14.14
N GLU A 547 51.80 -90.19 15.31
CA GLU A 547 52.65 -89.77 16.43
C GLU A 547 53.50 -90.93 16.98
N LYS A 548 52.95 -92.15 17.03
CA LYS A 548 53.69 -93.36 17.43
C LYS A 548 54.71 -93.78 16.38
N GLU A 549 54.39 -93.70 15.09
CA GLU A 549 55.34 -93.94 13.98
C GLU A 549 56.46 -92.89 13.98
N GLU A 550 56.17 -91.63 14.30
CA GLU A 550 57.17 -90.57 14.45
C GLU A 550 58.07 -90.82 15.67
N GLN A 551 57.51 -91.27 16.80
CA GLN A 551 58.28 -91.70 17.98
C GLN A 551 59.19 -92.88 17.63
N VAL A 552 58.69 -93.88 16.91
CA VAL A 552 59.50 -95.01 16.42
C VAL A 552 60.59 -94.55 15.46
N ARG A 553 60.30 -93.61 14.56
CA ARG A 553 61.29 -93.06 13.61
C ARG A 553 62.38 -92.27 14.35
N LYS A 554 62.03 -91.48 15.37
CA LYS A 554 62.99 -90.79 16.24
C LYS A 554 63.86 -91.75 17.04
N ILE A 555 63.30 -92.82 17.62
CA ILE A 555 64.08 -93.85 18.32
C ILE A 555 64.99 -94.58 17.34
N LYS A 556 64.48 -94.94 16.15
CA LYS A 556 65.27 -95.53 15.06
C LYS A 556 66.45 -94.65 14.69
N SER A 557 66.25 -93.35 14.46
CA SER A 557 67.37 -92.47 14.07
C SER A 557 68.38 -92.28 15.20
N ARG A 558 67.92 -92.20 16.46
CA ARG A 558 68.78 -91.97 17.63
C ARG A 558 69.76 -93.11 17.90
N HIS A 559 69.33 -94.35 17.65
CA HIS A 559 70.16 -95.55 17.85
C HIS A 559 70.64 -96.18 16.54
N ASN A 560 70.41 -95.53 15.39
CA ASN A 560 70.81 -96.06 14.09
C ASN A 560 72.33 -96.20 14.00
N GLU A 561 73.07 -95.14 14.36
CA GLU A 561 74.54 -95.16 14.28
C GLU A 561 75.16 -96.17 15.24
N GLU A 562 74.62 -96.29 16.48
CA GLU A 562 75.08 -97.27 17.46
C GLU A 562 74.82 -98.72 17.01
N LEU A 563 73.59 -99.04 16.56
CA LEU A 563 73.19 -100.39 16.17
C LEU A 563 73.80 -100.82 14.83
N VAL A 564 73.95 -99.91 13.87
CA VAL A 564 74.63 -100.18 12.60
C VAL A 564 76.13 -100.37 12.81
N SER A 565 76.78 -99.67 13.76
CA SER A 565 78.20 -99.92 14.07
C SER A 565 78.44 -101.30 14.71
N LEU A 566 77.48 -101.80 15.51
CA LEU A 566 77.58 -103.09 16.20
C LEU A 566 77.19 -104.28 15.32
N MET A 567 76.26 -104.12 14.38
CA MET A 567 75.69 -105.24 13.59
C MET A 567 75.69 -105.03 12.06
N GLY A 568 76.31 -103.96 11.56
CA GLY A 568 76.44 -103.65 10.12
C GLY A 568 75.15 -103.18 9.42
N HIS A 569 73.99 -103.34 10.04
CA HIS A 569 72.67 -102.93 9.53
C HIS A 569 71.68 -102.79 10.69
N PHE A 570 70.53 -102.12 10.47
CA PHE A 570 69.51 -101.93 11.51
C PHE A 570 68.63 -103.18 11.63
N PRO A 571 68.68 -103.95 12.74
CA PRO A 571 68.07 -105.27 12.83
C PRO A 571 66.55 -105.25 12.98
N SER A 572 65.89 -106.32 12.53
CA SER A 572 64.49 -106.62 12.85
C SER A 572 64.34 -107.12 14.30
N LYS A 573 63.13 -107.06 14.87
CA LYS A 573 62.87 -107.45 16.27
C LYS A 573 63.41 -108.85 16.61
N LYS A 574 63.21 -109.82 15.71
CA LYS A 574 63.71 -111.20 15.88
C LYS A 574 65.23 -111.26 15.84
N GLU A 575 65.88 -110.57 14.90
CA GLU A 575 67.35 -110.57 14.79
C GLU A 575 68.02 -109.90 15.98
N LEU A 576 67.41 -108.85 16.55
CA LEU A 576 67.89 -108.20 17.77
C LEU A 576 67.70 -109.11 18.99
N GLU A 577 66.56 -109.78 19.12
CA GLU A 577 66.32 -110.77 20.19
C GLU A 577 67.29 -111.97 20.09
N ASP A 578 67.52 -112.49 18.88
CA ASP A 578 68.46 -113.60 18.63
C ASP A 578 69.93 -113.19 18.84
N TRP A 579 70.32 -111.97 18.47
CA TRP A 579 71.66 -111.45 18.73
C TRP A 579 71.90 -111.16 20.22
N ILE A 580 70.92 -110.56 20.91
CA ILE A 580 70.98 -110.39 22.37
C ILE A 580 71.06 -111.76 23.05
N TYR A 581 70.29 -112.75 22.60
CA TYR A 581 70.36 -114.13 23.13
C TYR A 581 71.73 -114.78 22.86
N SER A 582 72.27 -114.64 21.65
CA SER A 582 73.61 -115.12 21.26
C SER A 582 74.72 -114.46 22.08
N LYS A 583 74.73 -113.13 22.21
CA LYS A 583 75.71 -112.38 23.01
C LYS A 583 75.57 -112.65 24.50
N SER A 584 74.36 -112.81 25.02
CA SER A 584 74.13 -113.22 26.41
C SER A 584 74.67 -114.64 26.66
N LYS A 585 74.54 -115.56 25.69
CA LYS A 585 75.16 -116.90 25.72
C LYS A 585 76.70 -116.83 25.66
N GLU A 586 77.26 -115.95 24.84
CA GLU A 586 78.71 -115.70 24.73
C GLU A 586 79.29 -115.10 26.02
N ILE A 587 78.60 -114.12 26.61
CA ILE A 587 78.95 -113.49 27.90
C ILE A 587 78.89 -114.51 29.04
N ASN A 588 77.88 -115.39 29.07
CA ASN A 588 77.81 -116.46 30.06
C ASN A 588 78.94 -117.49 29.88
N SER A 589 79.28 -117.87 28.64
CA SER A 589 80.42 -118.77 28.36
C SER A 589 81.80 -118.19 28.73
N THR A 590 81.97 -116.87 28.56
CA THR A 590 83.20 -116.16 28.95
C THR A 590 83.27 -115.93 30.45
N ARG A 591 82.14 -115.67 31.12
CA ARG A 591 82.04 -115.66 32.59
C ARG A 591 82.39 -117.03 33.19
N ASP A 592 81.99 -118.14 32.56
CA ASP A 592 82.38 -119.49 32.97
C ASP A 592 83.87 -119.78 32.74
N ARG A 593 84.47 -119.24 31.67
CA ARG A 593 85.93 -119.30 31.43
C ARG A 593 86.73 -118.44 32.42
N LEU A 594 86.24 -117.26 32.76
CA LEU A 594 86.87 -116.35 33.71
C LEU A 594 86.84 -116.91 35.14
N ASN A 595 85.76 -117.61 35.50
CA ASN A 595 85.67 -118.36 36.75
C ASN A 595 86.63 -119.55 36.81
N LYS A 596 87.01 -120.15 35.66
CA LYS A 596 88.06 -121.19 35.60
C LYS A 596 89.49 -120.63 35.70
N MET A 597 89.74 -119.38 35.30
CA MET A 597 91.07 -118.75 35.39
C MET A 597 91.35 -118.06 36.73
N LYS A 598 90.32 -117.73 37.53
CA LYS A 598 90.49 -117.05 38.83
C LYS A 598 90.71 -117.98 40.04
N SER A 599 90.86 -119.30 39.85
CA SER A 599 91.05 -120.25 40.98
C SER A 599 92.15 -121.31 40.80
N VAL A 600 93.12 -121.10 39.90
CA VAL A 600 94.44 -121.78 39.90
C VAL A 600 95.53 -120.72 40.08
N THR A 601 95.53 -120.07 41.25
CA THR A 601 96.69 -119.50 41.94
C THR A 601 96.17 -118.89 43.24
N LEU A 602 95.92 -119.78 44.21
CA LEU A 602 96.31 -119.62 45.60
C LEU A 602 96.02 -120.97 46.27
N PHE A 603 96.91 -121.90 45.92
CA PHE A 603 97.27 -123.05 46.73
C PHE A 603 97.92 -122.50 48.02
N ASN A 604 97.60 -123.10 49.16
CA ASN A 604 98.07 -122.79 50.52
C ASN A 604 97.46 -121.55 51.19
N ASP A 605 96.28 -121.69 51.80
CA ASP A 605 96.21 -122.11 53.20
C ASP A 605 94.76 -122.26 53.70
N LEU A 606 94.58 -123.31 54.50
CA LEU A 606 93.56 -123.56 55.53
C LEU A 606 92.07 -123.30 55.18
N PHE A 607 91.26 -124.33 54.91
CA PHE A 607 90.65 -125.24 55.90
C PHE A 607 89.69 -124.54 56.89
N PHE A 608 88.38 -124.82 56.70
CA PHE A 608 87.21 -124.52 57.56
C PHE A 608 86.81 -123.02 57.68
N LEU A 609 85.59 -122.54 57.38
CA LEU A 609 84.27 -123.16 57.38
C LEU A 609 83.27 -122.24 56.62
N ARG A 610 82.68 -122.76 55.53
CA ARG A 610 81.29 -122.60 55.04
C ARG A 610 80.55 -121.24 55.08
N THR A 611 80.24 -120.75 53.86
CA THR A 611 78.92 -120.28 53.32
C THR A 611 78.16 -119.19 54.09
N PHE A 612 77.69 -118.08 53.52
CA PHE A 612 76.93 -117.89 52.27
C PHE A 612 76.82 -116.36 52.00
N LEU A 613 76.95 -115.92 50.74
CA LEU A 613 77.22 -114.53 50.34
C LEU A 613 76.03 -113.54 50.49
N ALA A 614 76.38 -112.39 51.07
CA ALA A 614 75.84 -111.03 50.89
C ALA A 614 76.48 -110.42 49.61
N VAL A 615 76.00 -109.43 48.87
CA VAL A 615 74.95 -108.41 49.05
C VAL A 615 74.85 -107.61 47.73
N THR A 616 73.68 -107.01 47.48
CA THR A 616 73.40 -105.87 46.54
C THR A 616 73.54 -106.13 45.03
N SER A 617 72.70 -105.57 44.15
CA SER A 617 71.93 -104.34 44.29
C SER A 617 70.78 -104.30 43.27
N THR A 618 69.67 -103.72 43.71
CA THR A 618 68.86 -102.74 42.98
C THR A 618 68.14 -103.23 41.71
N VAL A 619 66.93 -103.76 41.89
CA VAL A 619 65.64 -103.11 41.59
C VAL A 619 65.35 -103.03 40.09
N VAL A 620 64.67 -104.09 39.65
CA VAL A 620 64.11 -104.32 38.33
C VAL A 620 62.73 -104.93 38.55
N ILE A 621 61.71 -104.17 38.16
CA ILE A 621 60.61 -104.62 37.30
C ILE A 621 59.56 -105.59 37.87
N ILE A 622 58.35 -105.02 37.97
CA ILE A 622 57.06 -105.52 37.45
C ILE A 622 56.57 -106.87 37.99
N LEU A 623 55.39 -106.82 38.62
CA LEU A 623 54.24 -107.69 38.35
C LEU A 623 53.01 -107.14 39.08
N GLY A 624 51.85 -107.09 38.39
CA GLY A 624 50.56 -106.93 39.08
C GLY A 624 49.53 -106.04 38.40
N PHE A 625 48.96 -106.54 37.30
CA PHE A 625 47.60 -106.31 36.81
C PHE A 625 46.64 -105.46 37.68
N LYS A 626 46.06 -104.38 37.13
CA LYS A 626 44.60 -104.11 37.10
C LYS A 626 44.21 -102.80 36.38
N HIS A 627 43.24 -102.94 35.47
CA HIS A 627 42.22 -101.99 34.96
C HIS A 627 42.58 -100.62 34.35
N VAL A 628 42.58 -100.60 33.01
CA VAL A 628 41.60 -99.94 32.09
C VAL A 628 41.12 -98.50 32.40
N SER A 629 41.48 -97.63 31.45
CA SER A 629 40.76 -96.50 30.84
C SER A 629 40.51 -95.18 31.61
N SER A 630 41.03 -94.11 31.01
CA SER A 630 40.40 -92.78 31.00
C SER A 630 39.02 -92.85 30.37
N VAL A 631 38.09 -92.03 30.85
CA VAL A 631 37.17 -91.17 30.06
C VAL A 631 36.17 -90.47 31.00
N ILE A 632 35.74 -89.28 30.57
CA ILE A 632 34.57 -88.50 31.02
C ILE A 632 34.71 -87.67 32.31
N VAL A 633 34.70 -86.36 32.07
CA VAL A 633 34.13 -85.33 32.93
C VAL A 633 32.61 -85.36 32.75
N MET A 634 31.87 -85.64 33.82
CA MET A 634 30.45 -85.32 33.92
C MET A 634 30.10 -85.04 35.38
N GLN A 635 29.32 -83.97 35.59
CA GLN A 635 28.31 -83.80 36.65
C GLN A 635 28.84 -83.72 38.10
N CYS A 636 28.20 -83.07 39.06
CA CYS A 636 26.94 -82.36 39.27
C CYS A 636 27.23 -81.55 40.57
N VAL A 637 26.38 -80.74 41.19
CA VAL A 637 25.19 -81.13 41.94
C VAL A 637 24.75 -79.80 42.60
N SER A 638 23.61 -79.28 42.15
CA SER A 638 22.39 -79.05 42.94
C SER A 638 22.28 -77.70 43.64
N GLY A 639 21.04 -77.19 43.67
CA GLY A 639 20.69 -75.95 44.35
C GLY A 639 19.26 -75.57 44.04
N LEU A 640 18.34 -76.29 44.67
CA LEU A 640 16.90 -76.07 44.67
C LEU A 640 16.49 -74.63 45.06
N LYS A 641 15.41 -74.19 44.41
CA LYS A 641 14.31 -73.37 44.97
C LYS A 641 14.56 -71.90 45.35
N SER A 642 13.66 -71.12 44.75
CA SER A 642 12.78 -70.15 45.40
C SER A 642 13.20 -68.69 45.35
N MET A 643 12.42 -67.99 44.53
CA MET A 643 11.63 -66.81 44.89
C MET A 643 12.34 -65.53 45.31
N LYS A 644 11.79 -64.51 44.64
CA LYS A 644 11.42 -63.18 45.11
C LYS A 644 12.40 -62.06 44.80
N ASN A 645 11.78 -61.15 44.05
CA ASN A 645 11.83 -59.71 44.15
C ASN A 645 12.79 -58.96 43.23
N GLU A 646 12.10 -58.24 42.35
CA GLU A 646 12.21 -56.80 42.14
C GLU A 646 13.12 -56.28 41.04
N MET A 647 12.45 -55.42 40.26
CA MET A 647 12.89 -54.36 39.35
C MET A 647 13.34 -54.74 37.95
#